data_AF-A0AAV4SZ92-F1
#
_entry.id   AF-A0AAV4SZ92-F1
#
_cell.length_a   1.000
_cell.length_b   1.000
_cell.length_c   1.000
_cell.angle_alpha   90.00
_cell.angle_beta   90.00
_cell.angle_gamma   90.00
#
_symmetry.space_group_name_H-M   'P 1'
#
loop_
_entity.id
_entity.type
_entity.pdbx_description
1 polymer ?
#
loop_
_entity_poly.entity_id
_entity_poly.type
_entity_poly.pdbx_seq_one_letter_code
_entity_poly.pdbx_strand_id
1 'polypeptide(L)'
;MEWFKLYFPQHDTLAGGCLEHDGQTPMPIQVIIKGMTMGTVMYKVKSPDKWYRRKYKIDVQNMRLHYAPSSKPFWGGKFITACKCTPTYLNAGKNIVDLFDLEEVRRGWNSDVFNKLEAKFRRKLKATLHPQMRSKLREENCFSLIIGPDHYVVDLIAPNVHARDAWVRGLQQLIACCKHLQVEHDEERWLKDLVRKADVNGNGSLTFDECLGLLNQLNIAMRRKEAKKLFNAANFRKVKIEGEDALEPDEFVQFYRSLIHRPELEELMKKYSVSKSVLWGAEELRNFLLNEQNMDVTMEECEALINEYEPEDNKIAGYLSLEGFQQLLLSPDQNIFNKKHRIIYQDMTQPLSHYYIASSHNTYLTSGQLIGDSSIEGYIQALMRGCRCLELDTWDGPDGEPIIFHGYTLTSRIFFRDVLEAIKKYAFRASQYPVILSIENHCSLPYQVRMAEHFVNILGEYLHVDPVDEDQEMFPSPEALARKIFIKSKKLKPMQDDDGIMMAAEEFMLEDEEEREEALAAMMAAPIPDFDGEDPLPPPMAAPSHGPRIAQELSDLVNYFSAKRFSSFNECRVCWQFNEMSSFSESVALNLAYSDGPDFVAFNRKHIARIYPKGTRTDSTNYDPVPYWNVGCQLVALNYQTWDEPMYIHEAKFAQNGKCGYVLKPKYLIDKGLLLQSLSKLLLFFKILIN
;
A
#
# COMPACT_ATOMS: atom_id res chain seq x y z
N MET A 1 22.75 -24.63 -4.46
CA MET A 1 23.30 -24.72 -5.84
C MET A 1 22.34 -25.42 -6.78
N GLU A 2 21.60 -26.44 -6.36
CA GLU A 2 20.67 -27.18 -7.21
C GLU A 2 19.51 -26.33 -7.73
N TRP A 3 18.84 -25.53 -6.88
CA TRP A 3 17.82 -24.58 -7.34
C TRP A 3 18.32 -23.66 -8.46
N PHE A 4 19.56 -23.17 -8.38
CA PHE A 4 20.11 -22.30 -9.43
C PHE A 4 20.31 -23.06 -10.75
N LYS A 5 20.64 -24.36 -10.71
CA LYS A 5 20.69 -25.22 -11.90
C LYS A 5 19.29 -25.56 -12.43
N LEU A 6 18.30 -25.68 -11.54
CA LEU A 6 16.89 -25.95 -11.87
C LEU A 6 16.28 -24.79 -12.67
N TYR A 7 16.43 -23.56 -12.18
CA TYR A 7 15.89 -22.35 -12.81
C TYR A 7 16.81 -21.75 -13.89
N PHE A 8 18.09 -22.14 -13.92
CA PHE A 8 19.08 -21.67 -14.90
C PHE A 8 19.99 -22.82 -15.41
N PRO A 9 19.45 -23.76 -16.22
CA PRO A 9 20.21 -24.91 -16.73
C PRO A 9 21.37 -24.47 -17.64
N GLN A 10 22.56 -25.02 -17.41
CA GLN A 10 23.78 -24.62 -18.11
C GLN A 10 23.76 -25.07 -19.58
N HIS A 11 23.99 -24.12 -20.50
CA HIS A 11 24.61 -24.42 -21.79
C HIS A 11 26.07 -24.01 -21.73
N ASP A 12 26.97 -24.94 -22.04
CA ASP A 12 28.40 -24.67 -22.10
C ASP A 12 28.75 -23.62 -23.16
N THR A 13 29.88 -22.94 -22.96
CA THR A 13 30.52 -21.94 -23.85
C THR A 13 29.89 -20.54 -23.94
N LEU A 14 30.03 -19.73 -22.87
CA LEU A 14 30.16 -18.27 -23.01
C LEU A 14 31.22 -17.69 -22.05
N ALA A 15 32.29 -17.14 -22.64
CA ALA A 15 33.33 -16.38 -21.96
C ALA A 15 33.15 -14.88 -22.24
N GLY A 16 33.01 -14.07 -21.19
CA GLY A 16 32.84 -12.62 -21.28
C GLY A 16 32.52 -12.02 -19.92
N GLY A 17 33.30 -11.01 -19.48
CA GLY A 17 33.34 -10.55 -18.08
C GLY A 17 32.69 -9.18 -17.79
N CYS A 18 31.98 -8.59 -18.75
CA CYS A 18 31.37 -7.26 -18.61
C CYS A 18 29.91 -7.27 -19.08
N LEU A 19 29.05 -6.45 -18.45
CA LEU A 19 27.68 -6.17 -18.90
C LEU A 19 27.64 -5.14 -20.05
N GLU A 20 28.68 -5.15 -20.89
CA GLU A 20 28.85 -4.24 -22.02
C GLU A 20 28.75 -5.10 -23.29
N HIS A 21 27.71 -4.89 -24.10
CA HIS A 21 27.41 -5.68 -25.28
C HIS A 21 26.99 -4.78 -26.44
N ASP A 22 27.56 -5.06 -27.60
CA ASP A 22 27.38 -4.52 -28.95
C ASP A 22 25.98 -4.72 -29.60
N GLY A 23 24.92 -4.80 -28.79
CA GLY A 23 23.59 -4.30 -29.16
C GLY A 23 22.68 -5.14 -30.07
N GLN A 24 23.13 -6.29 -30.62
CA GLN A 24 22.32 -7.06 -31.60
C GLN A 24 21.53 -8.26 -31.05
N THR A 25 21.71 -8.68 -29.79
CA THR A 25 20.92 -9.79 -29.19
C THR A 25 20.70 -9.58 -27.69
N PRO A 26 19.52 -9.89 -27.11
CA PRO A 26 19.33 -9.82 -25.66
C PRO A 26 20.21 -10.85 -24.93
N MET A 27 21.08 -10.39 -24.02
CA MET A 27 21.94 -11.29 -23.23
C MET A 27 21.14 -12.42 -22.55
N PRO A 28 21.65 -13.67 -22.52
CA PRO A 28 21.06 -14.73 -21.72
C PRO A 28 21.02 -14.34 -20.23
N ILE A 29 19.95 -14.72 -19.53
CA ILE A 29 19.74 -14.32 -18.13
C ILE A 29 20.87 -14.81 -17.21
N GLN A 30 21.48 -15.97 -17.52
CA GLN A 30 22.66 -16.50 -16.82
C GLN A 30 23.87 -15.56 -16.90
N VAL A 31 24.12 -14.96 -18.07
CA VAL A 31 25.21 -14.00 -18.28
C VAL A 31 24.94 -12.71 -17.50
N ILE A 32 23.69 -12.25 -17.50
CA ILE A 32 23.24 -11.10 -16.71
C ILE A 32 23.49 -11.33 -15.21
N ILE A 33 23.00 -12.43 -14.65
CA ILE A 33 23.15 -12.74 -13.22
C ILE A 33 24.64 -12.90 -12.86
N LYS A 34 25.45 -13.57 -13.69
CA LYS A 34 26.90 -13.69 -13.52
C LYS A 34 27.62 -12.32 -13.56
N GLY A 35 27.19 -11.39 -14.42
CA GLY A 35 27.69 -10.02 -14.41
C GLY A 35 27.31 -9.25 -13.14
N MET A 36 26.11 -9.48 -12.61
CA MET A 36 25.65 -8.87 -11.36
C MET A 36 26.42 -9.36 -10.12
N THR A 37 26.92 -10.61 -10.09
CA THR A 37 27.77 -11.10 -8.98
C THR A 37 29.18 -10.49 -9.00
N MET A 38 29.77 -10.30 -10.19
CA MET A 38 31.03 -9.56 -10.36
C MET A 38 30.90 -8.09 -9.93
N GLY A 39 29.72 -7.52 -10.18
CA GLY A 39 29.23 -6.27 -9.64
C GLY A 39 29.45 -5.06 -10.53
N THR A 40 28.49 -4.15 -10.49
CA THR A 40 28.45 -2.93 -11.33
C THR A 40 28.58 -1.68 -10.46
N VAL A 41 29.30 -0.69 -10.96
CA VAL A 41 29.41 0.61 -10.28
C VAL A 41 28.30 1.53 -10.75
N MET A 42 27.48 1.98 -9.81
CA MET A 42 26.32 2.82 -10.04
C MET A 42 26.32 4.00 -9.08
N TYR A 43 25.50 5.01 -9.34
CA TYR A 43 25.31 6.14 -8.43
C TYR A 43 23.97 6.00 -7.71
N LYS A 44 23.99 5.91 -6.37
CA LYS A 44 22.77 6.09 -5.55
C LYS A 44 22.46 7.57 -5.46
N VAL A 45 21.27 7.97 -5.90
CA VAL A 45 20.76 9.33 -5.73
C VAL A 45 19.97 9.35 -4.42
N LYS A 46 20.30 10.27 -3.49
CA LYS A 46 19.51 10.50 -2.27
C LYS A 46 18.72 11.81 -2.33
N SER A 47 19.23 12.79 -3.06
CA SER A 47 18.55 14.04 -3.39
C SER A 47 19.21 14.64 -4.65
N PRO A 48 18.65 15.71 -5.25
CA PRO A 48 19.24 16.35 -6.42
C PRO A 48 20.74 16.67 -6.30
N ASP A 49 21.21 16.96 -5.08
CA ASP A 49 22.60 17.38 -4.80
C ASP A 49 23.43 16.32 -4.03
N LYS A 50 22.82 15.21 -3.57
CA LYS A 50 23.48 14.18 -2.74
C LYS A 50 23.52 12.83 -3.45
N TRP A 51 24.61 12.58 -4.19
CA TRP A 51 24.85 11.37 -4.97
C TRP A 51 26.02 10.57 -4.41
N TYR A 52 25.93 9.23 -4.43
CA TYR A 52 26.95 8.34 -3.88
C TYR A 52 27.35 7.25 -4.89
N ARG A 53 28.59 7.29 -5.37
CA ARG A 53 29.14 6.24 -6.26
C ARG A 53 29.40 4.98 -5.42
N ARG A 54 28.76 3.86 -5.75
CA ARG A 54 28.86 2.59 -5.03
C ARG A 54 28.99 1.43 -6.02
N LYS A 55 29.70 0.36 -5.63
CA LYS A 55 29.68 -0.91 -6.37
C LYS A 55 28.61 -1.80 -5.75
N TYR A 56 27.65 -2.22 -6.57
CA TYR A 56 26.57 -3.14 -6.21
C TYR A 56 26.90 -4.54 -6.71
N LYS A 57 26.58 -5.57 -5.92
CA LYS A 57 26.79 -6.98 -6.24
C LYS A 57 25.59 -7.81 -5.80
N ILE A 58 25.22 -8.83 -6.57
CA ILE A 58 24.33 -9.88 -6.09
C ILE A 58 25.17 -11.02 -5.49
N ASP A 59 24.81 -11.46 -4.29
CA ASP A 59 25.15 -12.78 -3.77
C ASP A 59 23.95 -13.69 -4.01
N VAL A 60 24.08 -14.56 -5.02
CA VAL A 60 23.03 -15.52 -5.39
C VAL A 60 22.96 -16.67 -4.37
N GLN A 61 24.04 -16.99 -3.66
CA GLN A 61 24.03 -18.09 -2.68
C GLN A 61 23.19 -17.71 -1.45
N ASN A 62 23.37 -16.49 -0.96
CA ASN A 62 22.64 -15.96 0.21
C ASN A 62 21.43 -15.11 -0.16
N MET A 63 21.05 -15.02 -1.44
CA MET A 63 19.93 -14.20 -1.96
C MET A 63 19.97 -12.73 -1.51
N ARG A 64 21.12 -12.07 -1.68
CA ARG A 64 21.36 -10.71 -1.15
C ARG A 64 21.93 -9.74 -2.18
N LEU A 65 21.50 -8.48 -2.11
CA LEU A 65 22.10 -7.36 -2.80
C LEU A 65 23.07 -6.63 -1.86
N HIS A 66 24.37 -6.74 -2.12
CA HIS A 66 25.43 -6.07 -1.38
C HIS A 66 25.84 -4.77 -2.07
N TYR A 67 26.18 -3.73 -1.29
CA TYR A 67 26.88 -2.56 -1.81
C TYR A 67 27.94 -2.04 -0.84
N ALA A 68 28.99 -1.39 -1.36
CA ALA A 68 29.98 -0.74 -0.50
C ALA A 68 29.42 0.55 0.13
N PRO A 69 29.70 0.83 1.43
CA PRO A 69 29.38 2.12 2.02
C PRO A 69 30.19 3.24 1.35
N SER A 70 29.62 4.43 1.28
CA SER A 70 30.29 5.64 0.80
C SER A 70 29.94 6.78 1.76
N SER A 71 30.93 7.20 2.54
CA SER A 71 30.78 8.17 3.64
C SER A 71 30.81 9.64 3.19
N LYS A 72 31.25 9.91 1.95
CA LYS A 72 31.28 11.25 1.37
C LYS A 72 30.39 11.28 0.13
N PRO A 73 29.42 12.21 0.02
CA PRO A 73 28.72 12.44 -1.24
C PRO A 73 29.75 12.85 -2.30
N PHE A 74 29.52 12.41 -3.54
CA PHE A 74 30.49 12.52 -4.65
C PHE A 74 30.92 13.97 -4.96
N TRP A 75 30.14 14.96 -4.51
CA TRP A 75 30.38 16.40 -4.74
C TRP A 75 30.30 17.28 -3.46
N GLY A 76 30.42 16.71 -2.26
CA GLY A 76 30.25 17.47 -1.01
C GLY A 76 31.49 17.54 -0.12
N GLY A 77 32.24 18.63 -0.22
CA GLY A 77 33.33 18.99 0.68
C GLY A 77 32.89 20.00 1.76
N LYS A 78 32.04 19.59 2.71
CA LYS A 78 31.77 20.29 3.99
C LYS A 78 31.15 19.32 5.00
N PHE A 79 31.54 19.43 6.27
CA PHE A 79 31.05 18.59 7.37
C PHE A 79 29.67 19.04 7.83
N ILE A 80 28.69 18.12 7.89
CA ILE A 80 27.46 18.26 8.71
C ILE A 80 27.13 16.88 9.32
N THR A 81 26.58 16.92 10.54
CA THR A 81 26.26 15.83 11.46
C THR A 81 25.28 14.77 10.92
N ALA A 82 25.34 13.58 11.53
CA ALA A 82 24.48 12.45 11.17
C ALA A 82 23.07 12.58 11.76
N CYS A 83 22.06 12.61 10.90
CA CYS A 83 20.66 12.44 11.30
C CYS A 83 20.37 10.93 11.48
N LYS A 84 19.88 10.55 12.68
CA LYS A 84 19.56 9.17 13.06
C LYS A 84 18.08 8.84 12.86
N CYS A 85 17.69 8.56 11.63
CA CYS A 85 16.43 7.88 11.32
C CYS A 85 16.72 6.76 10.31
N THR A 86 16.79 5.52 10.77
CA THR A 86 16.83 4.31 9.92
C THR A 86 15.61 3.47 10.27
N PRO A 87 14.78 3.06 9.27
CA PRO A 87 13.69 2.13 9.48
C PRO A 87 14.17 0.85 10.18
N THR A 88 13.38 0.34 11.12
CA THR A 88 13.71 -0.78 12.03
C THR A 88 14.06 -2.09 11.30
N TYR A 89 13.59 -2.26 10.07
CA TYR A 89 13.84 -3.42 9.20
C TYR A 89 15.25 -3.39 8.56
N LEU A 90 15.82 -2.20 8.37
CA LEU A 90 17.19 -2.02 7.87
C LEU A 90 18.19 -2.22 9.02
N ASN A 91 18.49 -3.49 9.31
CA ASN A 91 19.48 -3.96 10.29
C ASN A 91 20.67 -3.00 10.43
N ALA A 92 20.78 -2.38 11.61
CA ALA A 92 21.73 -1.31 11.88
C ALA A 92 23.17 -1.71 11.51
N GLY A 93 23.73 -1.04 10.50
CA GLY A 93 25.14 -1.14 10.11
C GLY A 93 25.49 -2.11 8.97
N LYS A 94 24.56 -2.89 8.40
CA LYS A 94 24.87 -3.82 7.30
C LYS A 94 24.44 -3.26 5.93
N ASN A 95 25.39 -3.13 5.00
CA ASN A 95 25.16 -2.61 3.64
C ASN A 95 24.61 -3.70 2.70
N ILE A 96 23.48 -4.27 3.09
CA ILE A 96 22.86 -5.46 2.51
C ILE A 96 21.37 -5.19 2.38
N VAL A 97 20.78 -5.58 1.25
CA VAL A 97 19.34 -5.67 1.03
C VAL A 97 19.04 -7.14 0.77
N ASP A 98 18.04 -7.71 1.43
CA ASP A 98 17.62 -9.08 1.13
C ASP A 98 16.81 -9.09 -0.17
N LEU A 99 16.98 -10.10 -1.02
CA LEU A 99 16.25 -10.18 -2.28
C LEU A 99 14.80 -10.65 -2.09
N PHE A 100 14.45 -11.19 -0.92
CA PHE A 100 13.06 -11.42 -0.54
C PHE A 100 12.31 -10.12 -0.20
N ASP A 101 13.02 -9.09 0.28
CA ASP A 101 12.45 -7.75 0.54
C ASP A 101 12.26 -6.92 -0.74
N LEU A 102 12.73 -7.38 -1.91
CA LEU A 102 12.69 -6.59 -3.15
C LEU A 102 11.36 -6.80 -3.88
N GLU A 103 10.51 -5.77 -3.93
CA GLU A 103 9.13 -5.91 -4.42
C GLU A 103 8.95 -5.59 -5.90
N GLU A 104 9.50 -4.45 -6.36
CA GLU A 104 9.43 -3.95 -7.73
C GLU A 104 10.78 -3.31 -8.14
N VAL A 105 11.07 -3.33 -9.45
CA VAL A 105 12.11 -2.50 -10.06
C VAL A 105 11.51 -1.64 -11.17
N ARG A 106 11.60 -0.31 -11.00
CA ARG A 106 11.05 0.69 -11.92
C ARG A 106 12.15 1.24 -12.83
N ARG A 107 11.86 1.50 -14.11
CA ARG A 107 12.79 2.09 -15.09
C ARG A 107 12.60 3.60 -15.17
N GLY A 108 13.65 4.33 -15.56
CA GLY A 108 13.57 5.76 -15.88
C GLY A 108 13.31 6.65 -14.65
N TRP A 109 12.65 7.79 -14.87
CA TRP A 109 12.28 8.74 -13.82
C TRP A 109 10.87 8.42 -13.30
N ASN A 110 10.78 7.40 -12.45
CA ASN A 110 9.53 6.88 -11.88
C ASN A 110 9.59 6.93 -10.33
N SER A 111 10.14 8.01 -9.77
CA SER A 111 10.27 8.26 -8.33
C SER A 111 10.39 9.76 -8.03
N ASP A 112 9.97 10.19 -6.83
CA ASP A 112 10.00 11.61 -6.43
C ASP A 112 11.39 12.23 -6.54
N VAL A 113 12.44 11.47 -6.24
CA VAL A 113 13.82 11.96 -6.28
C VAL A 113 14.24 12.25 -7.72
N PHE A 114 13.87 11.38 -8.68
CA PHE A 114 14.14 11.61 -10.09
C PHE A 114 13.25 12.70 -10.69
N ASN A 115 12.00 12.85 -10.25
CA ASN A 115 11.10 13.89 -10.74
C ASN A 115 11.50 15.29 -10.19
N LYS A 116 11.81 15.39 -8.89
CA LYS A 116 12.41 16.60 -8.27
C LYS A 116 13.76 16.96 -8.93
N LEU A 117 14.50 15.96 -9.42
CA LEU A 117 15.73 16.14 -10.20
C LEU A 117 15.42 16.66 -11.62
N GLU A 118 14.49 16.06 -12.35
CA GLU A 118 14.06 16.53 -13.68
C GLU A 118 13.63 18.00 -13.63
N ALA A 119 12.72 18.36 -12.72
CA ALA A 119 12.20 19.72 -12.60
C ALA A 119 13.32 20.75 -12.35
N LYS A 120 14.28 20.42 -11.47
CA LYS A 120 15.46 21.27 -11.20
C LYS A 120 16.34 21.43 -12.46
N PHE A 121 16.41 20.43 -13.32
CA PHE A 121 17.23 20.40 -14.53
C PHE A 121 16.53 21.03 -15.75
N ARG A 122 15.19 21.03 -15.80
CA ARG A 122 14.40 21.83 -16.77
C ARG A 122 14.46 23.32 -16.41
N ARG A 123 14.27 23.69 -15.13
CA ARG A 123 14.16 25.09 -14.68
C ARG A 123 15.47 25.89 -14.62
N LYS A 124 16.62 25.25 -14.39
CA LYS A 124 17.91 25.95 -14.42
C LYS A 124 18.64 25.71 -15.75
N LEU A 125 18.87 26.82 -16.46
CA LEU A 125 19.77 26.94 -17.62
C LEU A 125 21.01 26.03 -17.48
N LYS A 126 21.50 25.53 -18.61
CA LYS A 126 22.63 24.58 -18.75
C LYS A 126 24.01 25.13 -18.28
N ALA A 127 24.07 25.98 -17.27
CA ALA A 127 25.27 26.60 -16.71
C ALA A 127 25.66 26.13 -15.28
N THR A 128 24.71 25.83 -14.38
CA THR A 128 25.02 25.65 -12.92
C THR A 128 25.35 24.23 -12.42
N LEU A 129 25.08 23.18 -13.20
CA LEU A 129 25.54 21.82 -12.90
C LEU A 129 26.98 21.58 -13.37
N HIS A 130 27.73 20.81 -12.60
CA HIS A 130 29.06 20.33 -12.98
C HIS A 130 28.96 19.54 -14.31
N PRO A 131 29.81 19.81 -15.33
CA PRO A 131 29.66 19.22 -16.67
C PRO A 131 29.54 17.69 -16.70
N GLN A 132 30.25 17.01 -15.80
CA GLN A 132 30.22 15.54 -15.69
C GLN A 132 28.88 14.98 -15.19
N MET A 133 28.05 15.77 -14.48
CA MET A 133 26.70 15.33 -14.09
C MET A 133 25.76 15.31 -15.30
N ARG A 134 25.79 16.35 -16.16
CA ARG A 134 24.98 16.42 -17.39
C ARG A 134 25.28 15.29 -18.37
N SER A 135 26.53 14.85 -18.47
CA SER A 135 26.89 13.73 -19.35
C SER A 135 26.36 12.36 -18.88
N LYS A 136 26.04 12.22 -17.59
CA LYS A 136 25.65 10.94 -16.98
C LYS A 136 24.16 10.83 -16.66
N LEU A 137 23.50 11.95 -16.36
CA LEU A 137 22.06 11.95 -16.11
C LEU A 137 21.29 11.87 -17.43
N ARG A 138 20.99 10.65 -17.83
CA ARG A 138 20.02 10.34 -18.88
C ARG A 138 19.00 9.38 -18.31
N GLU A 139 17.73 9.58 -18.64
CA GLU A 139 16.63 8.74 -18.17
C GLU A 139 16.84 7.25 -18.52
N GLU A 140 17.38 6.97 -19.71
CA GLU A 140 17.76 5.63 -20.20
C GLU A 140 18.73 4.88 -19.26
N ASN A 141 19.50 5.58 -18.43
CA ASN A 141 20.42 5.00 -17.44
C ASN A 141 19.81 4.86 -16.04
N CYS A 142 18.63 5.44 -15.79
CA CYS A 142 18.01 5.50 -14.47
C CYS A 142 17.08 4.30 -14.21
N PHE A 143 17.03 3.87 -12.95
CA PHE A 143 16.08 2.91 -12.41
C PHE A 143 16.00 3.01 -10.89
N SER A 144 14.90 2.53 -10.30
CA SER A 144 14.63 2.59 -8.86
C SER A 144 14.25 1.21 -8.33
N LEU A 145 14.74 0.87 -7.14
CA LEU A 145 14.38 -0.34 -6.41
C LEU A 145 13.32 0.00 -5.35
N ILE A 146 12.31 -0.85 -5.22
CA ILE A 146 11.26 -0.74 -4.18
C ILE A 146 11.47 -1.88 -3.18
N ILE A 147 11.68 -1.55 -1.90
CA ILE A 147 12.14 -2.50 -0.88
C ILE A 147 11.22 -2.49 0.35
N GLY A 148 10.72 -3.66 0.71
CA GLY A 148 9.88 -3.91 1.88
C GLY A 148 8.46 -3.35 1.78
N PRO A 149 7.58 -3.72 2.73
CA PRO A 149 6.16 -3.34 2.70
C PRO A 149 5.94 -1.83 2.79
N ASP A 150 6.87 -1.08 3.40
CA ASP A 150 6.86 0.39 3.44
C ASP A 150 7.32 1.03 2.12
N HIS A 151 7.58 0.22 1.08
CA HIS A 151 7.99 0.64 -0.27
C HIS A 151 9.19 1.60 -0.30
N TYR A 152 10.23 1.30 0.48
CA TYR A 152 11.43 2.13 0.57
C TYR A 152 12.16 2.20 -0.78
N VAL A 153 12.21 3.41 -1.37
CA VAL A 153 12.77 3.64 -2.71
C VAL A 153 14.29 3.84 -2.69
N VAL A 154 15.00 3.17 -3.60
CA VAL A 154 16.43 3.36 -3.85
C VAL A 154 16.70 3.68 -5.32
N ASP A 155 16.96 4.95 -5.59
CA ASP A 155 17.24 5.48 -6.93
C ASP A 155 18.70 5.27 -7.37
N LEU A 156 18.87 4.69 -8.55
CA LEU A 156 20.14 4.26 -9.12
C LEU A 156 20.34 4.77 -10.55
N ILE A 157 21.55 5.26 -10.83
CA ILE A 157 22.01 5.58 -12.20
C ILE A 157 23.09 4.57 -12.59
N ALA A 158 22.78 3.77 -13.61
CA ALA A 158 23.70 2.83 -14.26
C ALA A 158 24.80 3.54 -15.07
N PRO A 159 25.91 2.87 -15.41
CA PRO A 159 26.95 3.48 -16.26
C PRO A 159 26.49 3.71 -17.71
N ASN A 160 25.56 2.89 -18.21
CA ASN A 160 24.97 2.97 -19.54
C ASN A 160 23.62 2.22 -19.58
N VAL A 161 22.86 2.37 -20.68
CA VAL A 161 21.54 1.77 -20.88
C VAL A 161 21.56 0.23 -20.86
N HIS A 162 22.61 -0.40 -21.40
CA HIS A 162 22.75 -1.86 -21.40
C HIS A 162 22.92 -2.42 -19.99
N ALA A 163 23.72 -1.76 -19.15
CA ALA A 163 23.85 -2.09 -17.74
C ALA A 163 22.53 -1.85 -16.98
N ARG A 164 21.80 -0.76 -17.28
CA ARG A 164 20.45 -0.51 -16.72
C ARG A 164 19.52 -1.66 -17.05
N ASP A 165 19.39 -2.01 -18.32
CA ASP A 165 18.48 -3.07 -18.79
C ASP A 165 18.86 -4.45 -18.27
N ALA A 166 20.16 -4.77 -18.19
CA ALA A 166 20.65 -5.99 -17.58
C ALA A 166 20.28 -6.07 -16.08
N TRP A 167 20.54 -5.00 -15.30
CA TRP A 167 20.19 -4.99 -13.88
C TRP A 167 18.69 -5.06 -13.63
N VAL A 168 17.88 -4.32 -14.39
CA VAL A 168 16.41 -4.36 -14.23
C VAL A 168 15.88 -5.74 -14.57
N ARG A 169 16.27 -6.34 -15.71
CA ARG A 169 15.83 -7.69 -16.11
C ARG A 169 16.32 -8.78 -15.15
N GLY A 170 17.57 -8.68 -14.69
CA GLY A 170 18.15 -9.62 -13.73
C GLY A 170 17.46 -9.58 -12.37
N LEU A 171 17.18 -8.38 -11.84
CA LEU A 171 16.44 -8.22 -10.60
C LEU A 171 14.97 -8.66 -10.74
N GLN A 172 14.29 -8.31 -11.84
CA GLN A 172 12.92 -8.77 -12.10
C GLN A 172 12.81 -10.30 -12.10
N GLN A 173 13.78 -11.00 -12.71
CA GLN A 173 13.83 -12.47 -12.65
C GLN A 173 14.10 -12.98 -11.23
N LEU A 174 15.04 -12.36 -10.49
CA LEU A 174 15.35 -12.75 -9.12
C LEU A 174 14.12 -12.59 -8.20
N ILE A 175 13.35 -11.50 -8.33
CA ILE A 175 12.10 -11.29 -7.58
C ILE A 175 11.08 -12.40 -7.88
N ALA A 176 10.90 -12.76 -9.16
CA ALA A 176 10.01 -13.85 -9.54
C ALA A 176 10.47 -15.19 -8.95
N CYS A 177 11.78 -15.47 -8.97
CA CYS A 177 12.36 -16.64 -8.31
C CYS A 177 12.20 -16.62 -6.78
N CYS A 178 12.38 -15.48 -6.11
CA CYS A 178 12.13 -15.34 -4.67
C CYS A 178 10.69 -15.68 -4.31
N LYS A 179 9.71 -15.13 -5.05
CA LYS A 179 8.28 -15.37 -4.83
C LYS A 179 7.85 -16.82 -5.06
N HIS A 180 8.56 -17.56 -5.92
CA HIS A 180 8.34 -18.98 -6.14
C HIS A 180 9.05 -19.86 -5.09
N LEU A 181 10.30 -19.52 -4.75
CA LEU A 181 11.10 -20.24 -3.74
C LEU A 181 10.55 -20.11 -2.31
N GLN A 182 9.76 -19.06 -2.03
CA GLN A 182 8.98 -18.92 -0.80
C GLN A 182 7.91 -20.01 -0.60
N VAL A 183 7.66 -20.87 -1.59
CA VAL A 183 6.63 -21.92 -1.53
C VAL A 183 7.23 -23.33 -1.30
N GLU A 184 8.52 -23.56 -1.59
CA GLU A 184 9.03 -24.95 -1.78
C GLU A 184 10.04 -25.47 -0.73
N HIS A 185 10.69 -24.64 0.10
CA HIS A 185 11.80 -25.09 0.96
C HIS A 185 11.97 -24.33 2.30
N ASP A 186 10.88 -24.03 3.00
CA ASP A 186 10.93 -23.11 4.15
C ASP A 186 11.69 -23.70 5.37
N GLU A 187 11.33 -24.90 5.84
CA GLU A 187 11.72 -25.37 7.18
C GLU A 187 13.22 -25.63 7.39
N GLU A 188 13.86 -26.47 6.56
CA GLU A 188 15.29 -26.78 6.72
C GLU A 188 16.18 -25.54 6.60
N ARG A 189 15.83 -24.63 5.68
CA ARG A 189 16.61 -23.43 5.40
C ARG A 189 16.42 -22.40 6.50
N TRP A 190 15.18 -22.22 6.96
CA TRP A 190 14.84 -21.41 8.12
C TRP A 190 15.55 -21.93 9.37
N LEU A 191 15.56 -23.24 9.64
CA LEU A 191 16.27 -23.86 10.77
C LEU A 191 17.77 -23.59 10.76
N LYS A 192 18.43 -23.78 9.61
CA LYS A 192 19.87 -23.52 9.46
C LYS A 192 20.20 -22.03 9.62
N ASP A 193 19.31 -21.14 9.17
CA ASP A 193 19.42 -19.69 9.40
C ASP A 193 19.13 -19.29 10.85
N LEU A 194 18.24 -20.01 11.52
CA LEU A 194 17.84 -19.78 12.90
C LEU A 194 19.00 -20.12 13.87
N VAL A 195 19.62 -21.29 13.72
CA VAL A 195 20.85 -21.67 14.44
C VAL A 195 21.93 -20.61 14.25
N ARG A 196 22.17 -20.19 13.00
CA ARG A 196 23.18 -19.19 12.62
C ARG A 196 22.88 -17.78 13.14
N LYS A 197 21.63 -17.45 13.47
CA LYS A 197 21.24 -16.19 14.12
C LYS A 197 21.37 -16.25 15.65
N ALA A 198 21.21 -17.45 16.22
CA ALA A 198 21.36 -17.70 17.65
C ALA A 198 22.82 -17.86 18.10
N ASP A 199 23.69 -18.38 17.22
CA ASP A 199 25.13 -18.50 17.44
C ASP A 199 25.80 -17.12 17.31
N VAL A 200 25.69 -16.32 18.37
CA VAL A 200 26.21 -14.94 18.41
C VAL A 200 27.73 -14.92 18.52
N ASN A 201 28.31 -15.96 19.12
CA ASN A 201 29.74 -16.07 19.38
C ASN A 201 30.50 -16.77 18.21
N GLY A 202 29.80 -17.52 17.35
CA GLY A 202 30.33 -18.17 16.15
C GLY A 202 31.02 -19.52 16.40
N ASN A 203 30.72 -20.20 17.51
CA ASN A 203 31.37 -21.46 17.91
C ASN A 203 30.72 -22.73 17.33
N GLY A 204 29.54 -22.62 16.70
CA GLY A 204 28.81 -23.73 16.08
C GLY A 204 27.83 -24.48 16.99
N SER A 205 27.68 -24.04 18.25
CA SER A 205 26.81 -24.63 19.28
C SER A 205 26.11 -23.54 20.09
N LEU A 206 25.01 -23.89 20.77
CA LEU A 206 24.13 -22.90 21.41
C LEU A 206 24.04 -23.09 22.92
N THR A 207 24.46 -22.08 23.67
CA THR A 207 24.25 -22.00 25.12
C THR A 207 22.76 -21.84 25.45
N PHE A 208 22.41 -22.03 26.73
CA PHE A 208 21.01 -21.85 27.17
C PHE A 208 20.51 -20.41 27.01
N ASP A 209 21.37 -19.42 27.22
CA ASP A 209 20.99 -18.01 27.08
C ASP A 209 20.88 -17.57 25.61
N GLU A 210 21.67 -18.16 24.69
CA GLU A 210 21.47 -18.01 23.25
C GLU A 210 20.16 -18.65 22.77
N CYS A 211 19.83 -19.85 23.28
CA CYS A 211 18.52 -20.48 23.02
C CYS A 211 17.35 -19.63 23.54
N LEU A 212 17.49 -18.95 24.68
CA LEU A 212 16.45 -18.05 25.19
C LEU A 212 16.39 -16.72 24.41
N GLY A 213 17.53 -16.18 23.98
CA GLY A 213 17.60 -15.05 23.06
C GLY A 213 16.88 -15.35 21.74
N LEU A 214 17.03 -16.57 21.23
CA LEU A 214 16.34 -17.05 20.05
C LEU A 214 14.82 -17.16 20.23
N LEU A 215 14.34 -17.71 21.35
CA LEU A 215 12.91 -17.75 21.67
C LEU A 215 12.30 -16.34 21.69
N ASN A 216 13.01 -15.36 22.25
CA ASN A 216 12.59 -13.96 22.23
C ASN A 216 12.59 -13.36 20.81
N GLN A 217 13.58 -13.68 19.97
CA GLN A 217 13.60 -13.27 18.55
C GLN A 217 12.46 -13.88 17.73
N LEU A 218 12.01 -15.09 18.09
CA LEU A 218 10.84 -15.75 17.53
C LEU A 218 9.51 -15.30 18.14
N ASN A 219 9.52 -14.33 19.07
CA ASN A 219 8.35 -13.87 19.81
C ASN A 219 7.62 -14.98 20.60
N ILE A 220 8.35 -16.04 21.00
CA ILE A 220 7.82 -17.17 21.77
C ILE A 220 7.94 -16.89 23.27
N ALA A 221 6.82 -16.51 23.89
CA ALA A 221 6.74 -16.23 25.32
C ALA A 221 6.72 -17.54 26.16
N MET A 222 7.90 -18.07 26.49
CA MET A 222 8.05 -19.26 27.34
C MET A 222 8.71 -18.94 28.69
N ARG A 223 8.28 -19.61 29.77
CA ARG A 223 8.92 -19.46 31.08
C ARG A 223 10.31 -20.09 31.06
N ARG A 224 11.33 -19.37 31.54
CA ARG A 224 12.75 -19.83 31.59
C ARG A 224 12.92 -21.22 32.23
N LYS A 225 12.06 -21.61 33.19
CA LYS A 225 12.05 -22.93 33.84
C LYS A 225 11.57 -24.07 32.92
N GLU A 226 10.64 -23.80 32.00
CA GLU A 226 10.15 -24.76 31.01
C GLU A 226 11.15 -24.89 29.86
N ALA A 227 11.63 -23.76 29.33
CA ALA A 227 12.72 -23.75 28.34
C ALA A 227 13.96 -24.52 28.83
N LYS A 228 14.36 -24.37 30.11
CA LYS A 228 15.52 -25.12 30.66
C LYS A 228 15.25 -26.62 30.80
N LYS A 229 14.00 -27.06 31.00
CA LYS A 229 13.66 -28.50 30.97
C LYS A 229 13.84 -29.07 29.56
N LEU A 230 13.32 -28.39 28.55
CA LEU A 230 13.46 -28.80 27.15
C LEU A 230 14.93 -28.82 26.71
N PHE A 231 15.69 -27.78 27.07
CA PHE A 231 17.13 -27.70 26.81
C PHE A 231 17.90 -28.87 27.45
N ASN A 232 17.62 -29.16 28.72
CA ASN A 232 18.28 -30.26 29.44
C ASN A 232 17.85 -31.65 28.93
N ALA A 233 16.64 -31.78 28.35
CA ALA A 233 16.17 -33.03 27.75
C ALA A 233 16.80 -33.28 26.38
N ALA A 234 17.11 -32.22 25.64
CA ALA A 234 17.78 -32.28 24.34
C ALA A 234 19.32 -32.40 24.45
N ASN A 235 19.93 -31.90 25.53
CA ASN A 235 21.37 -32.00 25.78
C ASN A 235 21.77 -33.40 26.28
N PHE A 236 21.77 -34.38 25.38
CA PHE A 236 22.10 -35.77 25.69
C PHE A 236 23.61 -36.04 25.68
N ARG A 237 24.40 -35.27 24.91
CA ARG A 237 25.86 -35.36 24.84
C ARG A 237 26.57 -34.67 26.00
N LYS A 238 25.89 -33.70 26.66
CA LYS A 238 26.40 -32.93 27.82
C LYS A 238 27.69 -32.18 27.52
N VAL A 239 27.80 -31.66 26.29
CA VAL A 239 28.94 -30.85 25.87
C VAL A 239 28.95 -29.55 26.66
N LYS A 240 30.14 -29.15 27.11
CA LYS A 240 30.37 -27.87 27.79
C LYS A 240 31.33 -27.02 27.00
N ILE A 241 30.92 -25.78 26.73
CA ILE A 241 31.75 -24.75 26.09
C ILE A 241 31.99 -23.67 27.14
N GLU A 242 33.25 -23.33 27.37
CA GLU A 242 33.70 -22.37 28.40
C GLU A 242 33.18 -22.66 29.84
N GLY A 243 32.70 -23.90 30.09
CA GLY A 243 32.15 -24.36 31.36
C GLY A 243 30.61 -24.44 31.40
N GLU A 244 29.94 -23.78 30.46
CA GLU A 244 28.47 -23.77 30.33
C GLU A 244 27.96 -24.93 29.48
N ASP A 245 26.76 -25.45 29.81
CA ASP A 245 26.11 -26.48 28.98
C ASP A 245 25.66 -25.86 27.65
N ALA A 246 26.06 -26.47 26.53
CA ALA A 246 25.67 -26.07 25.17
C ALA A 246 25.03 -27.23 24.40
N LEU A 247 24.18 -26.91 23.43
CA LEU A 247 23.61 -27.86 22.46
C LEU A 247 24.42 -27.83 21.17
N GLU A 248 24.86 -29.00 20.70
CA GLU A 248 25.38 -29.16 19.33
C GLU A 248 24.22 -29.08 18.30
N PRO A 249 24.46 -28.88 16.99
CA PRO A 249 23.41 -28.69 15.99
C PRO A 249 22.31 -29.76 15.98
N ASP A 250 22.66 -31.04 16.12
CA ASP A 250 21.71 -32.17 16.19
C ASP A 250 20.82 -32.07 17.44
N GLU A 251 21.40 -31.67 18.58
CA GLU A 251 20.70 -31.51 19.86
C GLU A 251 19.80 -30.27 19.83
N PHE A 252 20.21 -29.20 19.15
CA PHE A 252 19.36 -28.05 18.88
C PHE A 252 18.13 -28.42 18.03
N VAL A 253 18.29 -29.25 16.99
CA VAL A 253 17.15 -29.75 16.20
C VAL A 253 16.17 -30.53 17.09
N GLN A 254 16.66 -31.31 18.06
CA GLN A 254 15.80 -32.03 19.00
C GLN A 254 15.14 -31.09 20.05
N PHE A 255 15.86 -30.08 20.53
CA PHE A 255 15.30 -29.01 21.37
C PHE A 255 14.18 -28.26 20.65
N TYR A 256 14.41 -27.88 19.39
CA TYR A 256 13.44 -27.22 18.54
C TYR A 256 12.22 -28.09 18.25
N ARG A 257 12.41 -29.36 17.84
CA ARG A 257 11.30 -30.32 17.66
C ARG A 257 10.45 -30.49 18.92
N SER A 258 11.07 -30.38 20.10
CA SER A 258 10.36 -30.42 21.39
C SER A 258 9.61 -29.11 21.72
N LEU A 259 10.05 -27.97 21.17
CA LEU A 259 9.38 -26.66 21.29
C LEU A 259 8.14 -26.56 20.40
N ILE A 260 8.18 -27.13 19.20
CA ILE A 260 7.04 -27.14 18.25
C ILE A 260 6.08 -28.31 18.47
N HIS A 261 6.27 -29.13 19.50
CA HIS A 261 5.38 -30.25 19.78
C HIS A 261 3.97 -29.76 20.17
N ARG A 262 2.94 -30.24 19.46
CA ARG A 262 1.54 -29.82 19.57
C ARG A 262 0.65 -30.94 20.16
N PRO A 263 0.69 -31.19 21.49
CA PRO A 263 -0.05 -32.29 22.11
C PRO A 263 -1.57 -32.15 21.94
N GLU A 264 -2.09 -30.93 21.82
CA GLU A 264 -3.51 -30.66 21.58
C GLU A 264 -3.96 -31.11 20.17
N LEU A 265 -3.06 -31.07 19.19
CA LEU A 265 -3.34 -31.59 17.85
C LEU A 265 -3.30 -33.12 17.83
N GLU A 266 -2.42 -33.75 18.62
CA GLU A 266 -2.48 -35.20 18.81
C GLU A 266 -3.79 -35.64 19.47
N GLU A 267 -4.25 -34.95 20.52
CA GLU A 267 -5.53 -35.25 21.18
C GLU A 267 -6.71 -35.06 20.22
N LEU A 268 -6.67 -34.04 19.35
CA LEU A 268 -7.65 -33.83 18.28
C LEU A 268 -7.61 -34.95 17.23
N MET A 269 -6.42 -35.43 16.83
CA MET A 269 -6.31 -36.58 15.93
C MET A 269 -6.86 -37.86 16.57
N LYS A 270 -6.53 -38.11 17.83
CA LYS A 270 -7.06 -39.21 18.64
C LYS A 270 -8.56 -39.07 18.90
N LYS A 271 -9.16 -37.87 18.86
CA LYS A 271 -10.62 -37.66 18.99
C LYS A 271 -11.37 -38.29 17.80
N TYR A 272 -10.93 -38.00 16.57
CA TYR A 272 -11.58 -38.45 15.33
C TYR A 272 -11.11 -39.80 14.80
N SER A 273 -9.95 -40.31 15.24
CA SER A 273 -9.51 -41.67 14.94
C SER A 273 -10.25 -42.72 15.79
N VAL A 274 -10.84 -43.71 15.13
CA VAL A 274 -11.48 -44.88 15.77
C VAL A 274 -10.46 -45.68 16.60
N SER A 275 -9.24 -45.84 16.10
CA SER A 275 -8.16 -46.59 16.76
C SER A 275 -7.35 -45.78 17.78
N LYS A 276 -7.71 -44.50 18.01
CA LYS A 276 -6.89 -43.54 18.78
C LYS A 276 -5.47 -43.36 18.22
N SER A 277 -5.36 -43.41 16.89
CA SER A 277 -4.13 -43.09 16.16
C SER A 277 -3.92 -41.58 15.99
N VAL A 278 -2.67 -41.19 15.72
CA VAL A 278 -2.27 -39.87 15.20
C VAL A 278 -2.01 -39.90 13.68
N LEU A 279 -2.64 -40.88 13.02
CA LEU A 279 -2.60 -41.11 11.59
C LEU A 279 -4.05 -41.20 11.11
N TRP A 280 -4.43 -40.40 10.13
CA TRP A 280 -5.78 -40.32 9.58
C TRP A 280 -5.81 -40.80 8.13
N GLY A 281 -6.82 -41.59 7.74
CA GLY A 281 -7.18 -41.75 6.35
C GLY A 281 -8.12 -40.62 5.88
N ALA A 282 -8.57 -40.71 4.63
CA ALA A 282 -9.54 -39.76 4.07
C ALA A 282 -10.85 -39.70 4.87
N GLU A 283 -11.29 -40.81 5.50
CA GLU A 283 -12.52 -40.86 6.30
C GLU A 283 -12.38 -40.09 7.63
N GLU A 284 -11.30 -40.29 8.38
CA GLU A 284 -11.05 -39.50 9.60
C GLU A 284 -10.88 -38.01 9.29
N LEU A 285 -10.15 -37.68 8.22
CA LEU A 285 -9.98 -36.29 7.78
C LEU A 285 -11.32 -35.65 7.40
N ARG A 286 -12.15 -36.34 6.61
CA ARG A 286 -13.50 -35.89 6.25
C ARG A 286 -14.36 -35.66 7.49
N ASN A 287 -14.29 -36.56 8.48
CA ASN A 287 -15.03 -36.42 9.72
C ASN A 287 -14.56 -35.21 10.54
N PHE A 288 -13.27 -34.88 10.56
CA PHE A 288 -12.77 -33.65 11.18
C PHE A 288 -13.26 -32.39 10.43
N LEU A 289 -13.08 -32.34 9.11
CA LEU A 289 -13.46 -31.19 8.29
C LEU A 289 -14.97 -30.91 8.35
N LEU A 290 -15.80 -31.95 8.32
CA LEU A 290 -17.25 -31.81 8.41
C LEU A 290 -17.72 -31.39 9.82
N ASN A 291 -17.21 -32.02 10.88
CA ASN A 291 -17.77 -31.84 12.23
C ASN A 291 -17.11 -30.73 13.05
N GLU A 292 -15.82 -30.42 12.82
CA GLU A 292 -15.10 -29.39 13.57
C GLU A 292 -14.90 -28.11 12.74
N GLN A 293 -14.62 -28.22 11.44
CA GLN A 293 -14.48 -27.06 10.54
C GLN A 293 -15.77 -26.65 9.82
N ASN A 294 -16.84 -27.45 9.93
CA ASN A 294 -18.12 -27.24 9.23
C ASN A 294 -17.95 -27.08 7.71
N MET A 295 -17.01 -27.83 7.13
CA MET A 295 -16.71 -27.87 5.70
C MET A 295 -17.38 -29.10 5.06
N ASP A 296 -18.24 -28.87 4.07
CA ASP A 296 -18.78 -29.94 3.23
C ASP A 296 -17.71 -30.33 2.20
N VAL A 297 -17.15 -31.53 2.35
CA VAL A 297 -16.05 -32.06 1.53
C VAL A 297 -16.32 -33.52 1.14
N THR A 298 -15.90 -33.87 -0.07
CA THR A 298 -15.95 -35.22 -0.64
C THR A 298 -14.77 -36.08 -0.17
N MET A 299 -14.83 -37.40 -0.41
CA MET A 299 -13.72 -38.30 -0.07
C MET A 299 -12.51 -38.03 -0.97
N GLU A 300 -12.76 -37.75 -2.25
CA GLU A 300 -11.78 -37.43 -3.27
C GLU A 300 -11.03 -36.12 -2.96
N GLU A 301 -11.73 -35.10 -2.44
CA GLU A 301 -11.09 -33.87 -1.93
C GLU A 301 -10.22 -34.15 -0.70
N CYS A 302 -10.66 -35.03 0.22
CA CYS A 302 -9.84 -35.42 1.36
C CYS A 302 -8.59 -36.19 0.91
N GLU A 303 -8.68 -37.12 -0.05
CA GLU A 303 -7.52 -37.79 -0.63
C GLU A 303 -6.57 -36.80 -1.32
N ALA A 304 -7.08 -35.80 -2.02
CA ALA A 304 -6.27 -34.73 -2.62
C ALA A 304 -5.51 -33.93 -1.55
N LEU A 305 -6.19 -33.49 -0.49
CA LEU A 305 -5.57 -32.77 0.63
C LEU A 305 -4.48 -33.60 1.33
N ILE A 306 -4.69 -34.91 1.50
CA ILE A 306 -3.66 -35.79 2.08
C ILE A 306 -2.42 -35.84 1.18
N ASN A 307 -2.60 -35.99 -0.13
CA ASN A 307 -1.49 -36.03 -1.08
C ASN A 307 -0.76 -34.68 -1.25
N GLU A 308 -1.46 -33.56 -1.00
CA GLU A 308 -0.92 -32.20 -1.09
C GLU A 308 -0.11 -31.80 0.16
N TYR A 309 -0.61 -32.11 1.36
CA TYR A 309 -0.04 -31.62 2.63
C TYR A 309 0.86 -32.63 3.37
N GLU A 310 0.87 -33.91 3.01
CA GLU A 310 1.74 -34.90 3.66
C GLU A 310 3.20 -34.84 3.16
N PRO A 311 4.20 -34.65 4.05
CA PRO A 311 5.62 -34.59 3.68
C PRO A 311 6.13 -35.85 2.99
N GLU A 312 6.96 -35.68 1.94
CA GLU A 312 7.44 -36.81 1.12
C GLU A 312 8.26 -37.84 1.91
N ASP A 313 9.04 -37.39 2.90
CA ASP A 313 9.87 -38.25 3.75
C ASP A 313 9.07 -39.23 4.63
N ASN A 314 7.77 -38.95 4.84
CA ASN A 314 6.87 -39.73 5.72
C ASN A 314 5.70 -40.41 4.98
N LYS A 315 5.66 -40.38 3.63
CA LYS A 315 4.53 -40.89 2.81
C LYS A 315 4.21 -42.38 3.02
N ILE A 316 3.34 -42.66 4.00
CA ILE A 316 2.45 -43.84 3.96
C ILE A 316 1.28 -43.46 3.04
N ALA A 317 1.27 -43.99 1.82
CA ALA A 317 0.31 -43.60 0.79
C ALA A 317 -1.15 -43.68 1.28
N GLY A 318 -1.89 -42.58 1.17
CA GLY A 318 -3.29 -42.46 1.59
C GLY A 318 -3.52 -42.05 3.05
N TYR A 319 -2.47 -41.71 3.80
CA TYR A 319 -2.58 -41.31 5.20
C TYR A 319 -1.95 -39.95 5.51
N LEU A 320 -2.59 -39.19 6.40
CA LEU A 320 -2.12 -37.93 6.96
C LEU A 320 -1.49 -38.17 8.34
N SER A 321 -0.27 -37.71 8.53
CA SER A 321 0.43 -37.69 9.81
C SER A 321 0.11 -36.42 10.62
N LEU A 322 0.60 -36.36 11.85
CA LEU A 322 0.55 -35.13 12.66
C LEU A 322 1.25 -33.94 11.98
N GLU A 323 2.29 -34.20 11.18
CA GLU A 323 3.07 -33.19 10.47
C GLU A 323 2.28 -32.67 9.27
N GLY A 324 1.73 -33.55 8.42
CA GLY A 324 0.84 -33.16 7.33
C GLY A 324 -0.43 -32.47 7.82
N PHE A 325 -0.97 -32.88 8.97
CA PHE A 325 -2.11 -32.20 9.59
C PHE A 325 -1.76 -30.76 10.06
N GLN A 326 -0.54 -30.54 10.57
CA GLN A 326 -0.07 -29.19 10.89
C GLN A 326 0.05 -28.31 9.64
N GLN A 327 0.62 -28.84 8.55
CA GLN A 327 0.70 -28.10 7.27
C GLN A 327 -0.70 -27.79 6.72
N LEU A 328 -1.64 -28.74 6.78
CA LEU A 328 -3.03 -28.53 6.40
C LEU A 328 -3.68 -27.41 7.23
N LEU A 329 -3.52 -27.40 8.56
CA LEU A 329 -4.09 -26.35 9.42
C LEU A 329 -3.47 -24.96 9.20
N LEU A 330 -2.20 -24.89 8.77
CA LEU A 330 -1.52 -23.64 8.40
C LEU A 330 -1.80 -23.23 6.94
N SER A 331 -2.43 -24.09 6.15
CA SER A 331 -2.70 -23.85 4.74
C SER A 331 -3.57 -22.61 4.50
N PRO A 332 -3.48 -21.98 3.31
CA PRO A 332 -4.39 -20.91 2.93
C PRO A 332 -5.87 -21.33 2.96
N ASP A 333 -6.20 -22.61 2.88
CA ASP A 333 -7.58 -23.10 2.82
C ASP A 333 -8.21 -23.39 4.19
N GLN A 334 -7.40 -23.52 5.25
CA GLN A 334 -7.85 -23.59 6.66
C GLN A 334 -7.77 -22.24 7.38
N ASN A 335 -7.57 -21.15 6.63
CA ASN A 335 -7.52 -19.80 7.18
C ASN A 335 -8.89 -19.36 7.73
N ILE A 336 -8.91 -18.66 8.87
CA ILE A 336 -10.13 -18.10 9.50
C ILE A 336 -10.94 -17.18 8.55
N PHE A 337 -10.30 -16.60 7.53
CA PHE A 337 -10.97 -15.82 6.49
C PHE A 337 -11.52 -16.70 5.37
N ASN A 338 -12.84 -16.59 5.13
CA ASN A 338 -13.54 -17.30 4.06
C ASN A 338 -12.86 -17.13 2.68
N LYS A 339 -12.33 -18.23 2.12
CA LYS A 339 -11.62 -18.24 0.84
C LYS A 339 -12.41 -17.64 -0.33
N LYS A 340 -13.74 -17.69 -0.31
CA LYS A 340 -14.61 -17.07 -1.34
C LYS A 340 -14.44 -15.55 -1.41
N HIS A 341 -14.00 -14.89 -0.33
CA HIS A 341 -13.82 -13.44 -0.29
C HIS A 341 -12.48 -12.97 -0.88
N ARG A 342 -11.57 -13.90 -1.25
CA ARG A 342 -10.29 -13.61 -1.93
C ARG A 342 -10.45 -13.20 -3.40
N ILE A 343 -11.62 -13.48 -3.98
CA ILE A 343 -12.02 -13.01 -5.30
C ILE A 343 -13.18 -12.03 -5.16
N ILE A 344 -13.52 -11.34 -6.26
CA ILE A 344 -14.77 -10.59 -6.36
C ILE A 344 -15.92 -11.61 -6.30
N TYR A 345 -16.78 -11.48 -5.29
CA TYR A 345 -17.88 -12.43 -5.01
C TYR A 345 -19.20 -11.72 -4.70
N GLN A 346 -19.15 -10.41 -4.44
CA GLN A 346 -20.34 -9.59 -4.23
C GLN A 346 -20.91 -9.16 -5.58
N ASP A 347 -22.20 -8.83 -5.60
CA ASP A 347 -22.82 -8.27 -6.80
C ASP A 347 -22.19 -6.90 -7.11
N MET A 348 -21.57 -6.76 -8.28
CA MET A 348 -20.92 -5.54 -8.79
C MET A 348 -21.78 -4.78 -9.81
N THR A 349 -23.06 -5.16 -9.95
CA THR A 349 -24.02 -4.60 -10.91
C THR A 349 -25.03 -3.62 -10.29
N GLN A 350 -25.00 -3.40 -8.97
CA GLN A 350 -25.82 -2.38 -8.31
C GLN A 350 -25.31 -0.95 -8.61
N PRO A 351 -26.13 0.10 -8.44
CA PRO A 351 -25.69 1.49 -8.54
C PRO A 351 -24.46 1.81 -7.67
N LEU A 352 -23.56 2.67 -8.15
CA LEU A 352 -22.32 3.02 -7.42
C LEU A 352 -22.57 3.56 -6.00
N SER A 353 -23.68 4.27 -5.78
CA SER A 353 -24.13 4.74 -4.47
C SER A 353 -24.38 3.60 -3.47
N HIS A 354 -24.55 2.35 -3.91
CA HIS A 354 -24.82 1.17 -3.06
C HIS A 354 -23.56 0.51 -2.47
N TYR A 355 -22.36 1.05 -2.71
CA TYR A 355 -21.10 0.48 -2.21
C TYR A 355 -20.42 1.40 -1.19
N TYR A 356 -19.67 0.82 -0.26
CA TYR A 356 -18.55 1.47 0.40
C TYR A 356 -17.34 1.45 -0.53
N ILE A 357 -16.57 2.53 -0.56
CA ILE A 357 -15.52 2.75 -1.55
C ILE A 357 -14.24 3.15 -0.79
N ALA A 358 -13.16 2.38 -0.98
CA ALA A 358 -11.87 2.63 -0.32
C ALA A 358 -11.35 4.02 -0.71
N SER A 359 -11.13 4.89 0.28
CA SER A 359 -10.95 6.33 0.05
C SER A 359 -9.80 6.89 0.87
N SER A 360 -8.94 7.67 0.23
CA SER A 360 -7.80 8.37 0.86
C SER A 360 -8.10 9.86 1.00
N HIS A 361 -7.62 10.43 2.09
CA HIS A 361 -7.51 11.85 2.36
C HIS A 361 -6.06 12.30 2.20
N ASN A 362 -5.83 13.50 1.65
CA ASN A 362 -4.52 14.10 1.38
C ASN A 362 -3.47 13.09 0.87
N THR A 363 -3.85 12.34 -0.17
CA THR A 363 -3.16 11.12 -0.66
C THR A 363 -1.68 11.32 -1.01
N TYR A 364 -1.28 12.56 -1.29
CA TYR A 364 0.10 12.93 -1.57
C TYR A 364 1.01 12.93 -0.33
N LEU A 365 0.48 13.04 0.89
CA LEU A 365 1.27 13.12 2.13
C LEU A 365 1.78 11.76 2.59
N THR A 366 3.09 11.65 2.86
CA THR A 366 3.70 10.44 3.47
C THR A 366 4.04 10.61 4.95
N SER A 367 3.58 11.69 5.59
CA SER A 367 3.84 12.00 7.01
C SER A 367 2.78 12.96 7.58
N GLY A 368 3.14 13.84 8.52
CA GLY A 368 2.23 14.82 9.13
C GLY A 368 1.68 15.89 8.17
N GLN A 369 0.57 16.53 8.56
CA GLN A 369 -0.14 17.51 7.72
C GLN A 369 0.60 18.86 7.60
N LEU A 370 1.26 19.32 8.68
CA LEU A 370 1.89 20.65 8.71
C LEU A 370 3.34 20.66 8.19
N ILE A 371 4.06 19.55 8.39
CA ILE A 371 5.46 19.37 8.00
C ILE A 371 5.59 17.94 7.46
N GLY A 372 5.92 17.82 6.18
CA GLY A 372 5.95 16.51 5.53
C GLY A 372 6.39 16.54 4.08
N ASP A 373 6.76 15.36 3.57
CA ASP A 373 7.00 15.18 2.15
C ASP A 373 5.69 14.87 1.41
N SER A 374 5.47 15.57 0.31
CA SER A 374 4.52 15.16 -0.72
C SER A 374 5.22 14.23 -1.71
N SER A 375 4.54 13.15 -2.08
CA SER A 375 5.08 12.02 -2.81
C SER A 375 4.07 11.44 -3.79
N ILE A 376 4.55 11.07 -4.97
CA ILE A 376 3.84 10.27 -5.96
C ILE A 376 3.62 8.84 -5.43
N GLU A 377 4.48 8.35 -4.53
CA GLU A 377 4.36 7.02 -3.94
C GLU A 377 3.09 6.89 -3.10
N GLY A 378 2.61 7.95 -2.44
CA GLY A 378 1.34 7.94 -1.70
C GLY A 378 0.15 7.51 -2.58
N TYR A 379 0.07 8.05 -3.81
CA TYR A 379 -0.93 7.64 -4.79
C TYR A 379 -0.75 6.19 -5.26
N ILE A 380 0.49 5.76 -5.51
CA ILE A 380 0.80 4.38 -5.93
C ILE A 380 0.40 3.41 -4.82
N GLN A 381 0.74 3.70 -3.56
CA GLN A 381 0.40 2.90 -2.39
C GLN A 381 -1.10 2.79 -2.17
N ALA A 382 -1.82 3.92 -2.21
CA ALA A 382 -3.26 3.91 -2.12
C ALA A 382 -3.87 3.01 -3.20
N LEU A 383 -3.48 3.20 -4.47
CA LEU A 383 -4.00 2.41 -5.59
C LEU A 383 -3.66 0.90 -5.49
N MET A 384 -2.45 0.55 -5.07
CA MET A 384 -2.01 -0.85 -4.91
C MET A 384 -2.67 -1.54 -3.69
N ARG A 385 -3.03 -0.79 -2.65
CA ARG A 385 -3.89 -1.23 -1.54
C ARG A 385 -5.39 -1.28 -1.90
N GLY A 386 -5.74 -1.04 -3.17
CA GLY A 386 -7.11 -1.10 -3.66
C GLY A 386 -7.92 0.18 -3.44
N CYS A 387 -7.33 1.29 -2.97
CA CYS A 387 -8.02 2.58 -2.87
C CYS A 387 -8.58 3.01 -4.23
N ARG A 388 -9.80 3.55 -4.23
CA ARG A 388 -10.58 3.94 -5.40
C ARG A 388 -10.96 5.43 -5.39
N CYS A 389 -10.75 6.15 -4.29
CA CYS A 389 -10.89 7.61 -4.25
C CYS A 389 -9.61 8.26 -3.73
N LEU A 390 -9.00 9.12 -4.56
CA LEU A 390 -7.72 9.79 -4.29
C LEU A 390 -7.95 11.30 -4.22
N GLU A 391 -7.15 12.01 -3.42
CA GLU A 391 -7.25 13.46 -3.23
C GLU A 391 -6.08 14.21 -3.84
N LEU A 392 -6.35 15.31 -4.55
CA LEU A 392 -5.38 16.13 -5.25
C LEU A 392 -5.64 17.61 -4.93
N ASP A 393 -4.78 18.19 -4.09
CA ASP A 393 -4.87 19.59 -3.68
C ASP A 393 -4.04 20.43 -4.63
N THR A 394 -4.71 21.09 -5.56
CA THR A 394 -4.10 21.67 -6.75
C THR A 394 -3.91 23.17 -6.63
N TRP A 395 -2.66 23.62 -6.86
CA TRP A 395 -2.24 25.01 -6.70
C TRP A 395 -1.45 25.50 -7.93
N ASP A 396 -1.46 26.82 -8.14
CA ASP A 396 -0.63 27.49 -9.14
C ASP A 396 0.86 27.19 -8.89
N GLY A 397 1.51 26.61 -9.89
CA GLY A 397 2.90 26.20 -9.81
C GLY A 397 3.84 27.02 -10.69
N PRO A 398 5.14 26.68 -10.72
CA PRO A 398 6.11 27.38 -11.54
C PRO A 398 5.88 27.11 -13.03
N ASP A 399 6.28 28.07 -13.87
CA ASP A 399 6.38 27.92 -15.33
C ASP A 399 5.04 27.58 -16.03
N GLY A 400 3.89 27.89 -15.40
CA GLY A 400 2.56 27.62 -15.93
C GLY A 400 2.04 26.19 -15.69
N GLU A 401 2.75 25.39 -14.89
CA GLU A 401 2.41 24.00 -14.62
C GLU A 401 1.80 23.84 -13.20
N PRO A 402 0.60 23.22 -13.06
CA PRO A 402 -0.02 22.98 -11.75
C PRO A 402 0.81 22.05 -10.84
N ILE A 403 0.74 22.29 -9.53
CA ILE A 403 1.42 21.51 -8.49
C ILE A 403 0.43 20.99 -7.44
N ILE A 404 0.85 19.97 -6.70
CA ILE A 404 0.13 19.43 -5.54
C ILE A 404 0.97 19.60 -4.27
N PHE A 405 0.34 20.14 -3.22
CA PHE A 405 0.83 20.21 -1.83
C PHE A 405 -0.29 20.70 -0.89
N HIS A 406 -0.11 20.54 0.43
CA HIS A 406 -1.08 21.01 1.42
C HIS A 406 -0.95 22.52 1.62
N GLY A 407 -2.02 23.27 1.33
CA GLY A 407 -2.04 24.73 1.37
C GLY A 407 -1.54 25.34 2.68
N TYR A 408 -0.85 26.48 2.60
CA TYR A 408 -0.31 27.23 3.75
C TYR A 408 0.68 26.49 4.69
N THR A 409 1.00 25.22 4.43
CA THR A 409 1.93 24.42 5.25
C THR A 409 3.37 24.41 4.72
N LEU A 410 4.28 23.76 5.47
CA LEU A 410 5.68 23.54 5.07
C LEU A 410 5.88 22.20 4.33
N THR A 411 4.84 21.68 3.68
CA THR A 411 4.91 20.44 2.91
C THR A 411 5.68 20.61 1.60
N SER A 412 6.36 19.54 1.14
CA SER A 412 7.07 19.58 -0.14
C SER A 412 6.07 19.54 -1.32
N ARG A 413 6.52 19.94 -2.53
CA ARG A 413 5.64 20.08 -3.72
C ARG A 413 5.97 19.03 -4.77
N ILE A 414 4.94 18.50 -5.42
CA ILE A 414 5.04 17.58 -6.58
C ILE A 414 4.25 18.14 -7.76
N PHE A 415 4.59 17.75 -8.99
CA PHE A 415 3.88 18.21 -10.19
C PHE A 415 2.59 17.41 -10.41
N PHE A 416 1.51 18.12 -10.72
CA PHE A 416 0.21 17.51 -11.03
C PHE A 416 0.29 16.51 -12.20
N ARG A 417 1.04 16.88 -13.24
CA ARG A 417 1.35 16.05 -14.41
C ARG A 417 1.90 14.67 -14.02
N ASP A 418 2.91 14.65 -13.14
CA ASP A 418 3.62 13.42 -12.75
C ASP A 418 2.72 12.49 -11.92
N VAL A 419 1.84 13.08 -11.08
CA VAL A 419 0.81 12.34 -10.33
C VAL A 419 -0.19 11.69 -11.30
N LEU A 420 -0.64 12.39 -12.35
CA LEU A 420 -1.52 11.78 -13.35
C LEU A 420 -0.83 10.67 -14.17
N GLU A 421 0.46 10.81 -14.49
CA GLU A 421 1.23 9.75 -15.15
C GLU A 421 1.34 8.48 -14.28
N ALA A 422 1.54 8.65 -12.96
CA ALA A 422 1.50 7.55 -12.01
C ALA A 422 0.10 6.93 -11.88
N ILE A 423 -0.94 7.75 -11.71
CA ILE A 423 -2.34 7.28 -11.63
C ILE A 423 -2.69 6.47 -12.89
N LYS A 424 -2.40 6.95 -14.10
CA LYS A 424 -2.64 6.21 -15.35
C LYS A 424 -2.02 4.80 -15.34
N LYS A 425 -0.82 4.66 -14.77
CA LYS A 425 -0.02 3.42 -14.76
C LYS A 425 -0.43 2.42 -13.69
N TYR A 426 -0.99 2.89 -12.57
CA TYR A 426 -1.30 2.07 -11.39
C TYR A 426 -2.81 1.95 -11.08
N ALA A 427 -3.67 2.83 -11.61
CA ALA A 427 -5.11 2.91 -11.30
C ALA A 427 -5.81 1.54 -11.33
N PHE A 428 -5.54 0.76 -12.36
CA PHE A 428 -6.21 -0.52 -12.61
C PHE A 428 -5.32 -1.76 -12.42
N ARG A 429 -4.23 -1.65 -11.64
CA ARG A 429 -3.34 -2.80 -11.35
C ARG A 429 -3.89 -3.73 -10.28
N ALA A 430 -4.41 -3.19 -9.17
CA ALA A 430 -4.95 -3.98 -8.06
C ALA A 430 -6.47 -4.23 -8.18
N SER A 431 -7.19 -3.40 -8.92
CA SER A 431 -8.64 -3.50 -9.13
C SER A 431 -9.03 -2.92 -10.48
N GLN A 432 -9.94 -3.59 -11.19
CA GLN A 432 -10.48 -3.07 -12.45
C GLN A 432 -11.54 -1.97 -12.27
N TYR A 433 -12.05 -1.78 -11.04
CA TYR A 433 -13.19 -0.90 -10.78
C TYR A 433 -12.81 0.60 -10.74
N PRO A 434 -13.81 1.50 -10.90
CA PRO A 434 -13.59 2.93 -11.09
C PRO A 434 -12.64 3.59 -10.11
N VAL A 435 -11.98 4.66 -10.56
CA VAL A 435 -11.20 5.56 -9.69
C VAL A 435 -11.80 6.96 -9.72
N ILE A 436 -11.90 7.59 -8.56
CA ILE A 436 -12.43 8.94 -8.37
C ILE A 436 -11.27 9.84 -7.94
N LEU A 437 -11.09 10.97 -8.63
CA LEU A 437 -10.11 11.99 -8.27
C LEU A 437 -10.86 13.17 -7.62
N SER A 438 -10.77 13.29 -6.30
CA SER A 438 -11.29 14.43 -5.52
C SER A 438 -10.33 15.59 -5.69
N ILE A 439 -10.75 16.63 -6.42
CA ILE A 439 -9.92 17.80 -6.68
C ILE A 439 -10.28 18.91 -5.71
N GLU A 440 -9.34 19.27 -4.85
CA GLU A 440 -9.38 20.51 -4.08
C GLU A 440 -8.66 21.58 -4.91
N ASN A 441 -9.40 22.57 -5.39
CA ASN A 441 -8.97 23.44 -6.49
C ASN A 441 -8.69 24.87 -6.00
N HIS A 442 -7.39 25.17 -5.83
CA HIS A 442 -6.88 26.51 -5.51
C HIS A 442 -6.18 27.16 -6.72
N CYS A 443 -6.32 26.58 -7.92
CA CYS A 443 -5.69 27.09 -9.13
C CYS A 443 -6.45 28.29 -9.70
N SER A 444 -5.72 29.26 -10.25
CA SER A 444 -6.30 30.32 -11.08
C SER A 444 -6.77 29.76 -12.43
N LEU A 445 -7.71 30.44 -13.10
CA LEU A 445 -8.35 29.95 -14.33
C LEU A 445 -7.37 29.39 -15.39
N PRO A 446 -6.23 30.03 -15.73
CA PRO A 446 -5.29 29.48 -16.70
C PRO A 446 -4.69 28.13 -16.28
N TYR A 447 -4.44 27.93 -14.97
CA TYR A 447 -3.94 26.66 -14.44
C TYR A 447 -5.04 25.61 -14.40
N GLN A 448 -6.31 25.98 -14.20
CA GLN A 448 -7.44 25.05 -14.30
C GLN A 448 -7.65 24.55 -15.74
N VAL A 449 -7.53 25.42 -16.75
CA VAL A 449 -7.49 25.01 -18.16
C VAL A 449 -6.34 24.03 -18.39
N ARG A 450 -5.15 24.33 -17.85
CA ARG A 450 -3.99 23.45 -17.94
C ARG A 450 -4.18 22.10 -17.22
N MET A 451 -4.92 22.07 -16.11
CA MET A 451 -5.32 20.82 -15.44
C MET A 451 -6.25 19.99 -16.32
N ALA A 452 -7.25 20.62 -16.95
CA ALA A 452 -8.16 19.95 -17.88
C ALA A 452 -7.41 19.36 -19.09
N GLU A 453 -6.50 20.12 -19.70
CA GLU A 453 -5.59 19.62 -20.75
C GLU A 453 -4.79 18.40 -20.27
N HIS A 454 -4.23 18.44 -19.06
CA HIS A 454 -3.46 17.32 -18.51
C HIS A 454 -4.33 16.10 -18.21
N PHE A 455 -5.54 16.26 -17.68
CA PHE A 455 -6.48 15.14 -17.49
C PHE A 455 -6.76 14.44 -18.82
N VAL A 456 -7.17 15.20 -19.85
CA VAL A 456 -7.51 14.64 -21.17
C VAL A 456 -6.30 13.99 -21.83
N ASN A 457 -5.16 14.69 -21.91
CA ASN A 457 -3.98 14.20 -22.62
C ASN A 457 -3.28 13.04 -21.91
N ILE A 458 -3.25 13.04 -20.58
CA ILE A 458 -2.53 12.02 -19.80
C ILE A 458 -3.44 10.82 -19.57
N LEU A 459 -4.64 10.99 -19.03
CA LEU A 459 -5.50 9.83 -18.69
C LEU A 459 -6.11 9.20 -19.94
N GLY A 460 -6.45 9.99 -20.96
CA GLY A 460 -6.92 9.50 -22.27
C GLY A 460 -8.16 8.63 -22.17
N GLU A 461 -8.12 7.43 -22.75
CA GLU A 461 -9.24 6.46 -22.76
C GLU A 461 -9.78 6.09 -21.37
N TYR A 462 -8.97 6.25 -20.32
CA TYR A 462 -9.36 5.97 -18.95
C TYR A 462 -10.21 7.09 -18.35
N LEU A 463 -10.08 8.33 -18.82
CA LEU A 463 -10.95 9.42 -18.37
C LEU A 463 -12.38 9.16 -18.89
N HIS A 464 -13.36 9.33 -18.02
CA HIS A 464 -14.74 9.45 -18.44
C HIS A 464 -15.05 10.93 -18.70
N VAL A 465 -15.64 11.21 -19.87
CA VAL A 465 -15.97 12.56 -20.33
C VAL A 465 -17.41 12.69 -20.82
N ASP A 466 -18.13 11.56 -20.96
CA ASP A 466 -19.46 11.55 -21.54
C ASP A 466 -20.46 12.22 -20.58
N PRO A 467 -21.41 13.05 -21.08
CA PRO A 467 -22.43 13.64 -20.22
C PRO A 467 -23.30 12.56 -19.58
N VAL A 468 -23.85 12.87 -18.41
CA VAL A 468 -24.88 12.04 -17.77
C VAL A 468 -26.16 12.13 -18.61
N ASP A 469 -26.82 11.00 -18.85
CA ASP A 469 -28.07 10.91 -19.60
C ASP A 469 -29.22 11.61 -18.82
N GLU A 470 -30.09 12.33 -19.52
CA GLU A 470 -31.15 13.15 -18.92
C GLU A 470 -32.22 12.29 -18.22
N ASP A 471 -32.48 11.09 -18.75
CA ASP A 471 -33.43 10.12 -18.18
C ASP A 471 -32.82 9.28 -17.03
N GLN A 472 -31.56 9.50 -16.68
CA GLN A 472 -30.87 8.69 -15.68
C GLN A 472 -31.18 9.17 -14.24
N GLU A 473 -31.78 8.30 -13.43
CA GLU A 473 -32.11 8.62 -12.02
C GLU A 473 -31.12 8.08 -10.97
N MET A 474 -30.20 7.18 -11.37
CA MET A 474 -29.31 6.44 -10.47
C MET A 474 -27.93 6.22 -11.09
N PHE A 475 -26.91 6.12 -10.26
CA PHE A 475 -25.54 5.80 -10.69
C PHE A 475 -25.49 4.49 -11.49
N PRO A 476 -24.65 4.41 -12.55
CA PRO A 476 -24.27 3.14 -13.14
C PRO A 476 -23.51 2.28 -12.12
N SER A 477 -23.30 1.02 -12.45
CA SER A 477 -22.61 0.08 -11.56
C SER A 477 -21.09 0.15 -11.65
N PRO A 478 -20.35 -0.31 -10.62
CA PRO A 478 -18.91 -0.50 -10.71
C PRO A 478 -18.49 -1.29 -11.97
N GLU A 479 -19.23 -2.35 -12.32
CA GLU A 479 -18.96 -3.17 -13.50
C GLU A 479 -19.17 -2.39 -14.82
N ALA A 480 -20.25 -1.61 -14.93
CA ALA A 480 -20.51 -0.78 -16.11
C ALA A 480 -19.48 0.35 -16.31
N LEU A 481 -18.85 0.80 -15.23
CA LEU A 481 -17.83 1.85 -15.22
C LEU A 481 -16.40 1.31 -15.12
N ALA A 482 -16.20 0.00 -15.30
CA ALA A 482 -14.89 -0.63 -15.16
C ALA A 482 -13.83 0.08 -16.03
N ARG A 483 -12.64 0.26 -15.44
CA ARG A 483 -11.49 0.96 -16.04
C ARG A 483 -11.76 2.44 -16.38
N LYS A 484 -12.69 3.11 -15.70
CA LYS A 484 -12.88 4.57 -15.83
C LYS A 484 -12.39 5.36 -14.61
N ILE A 485 -11.89 6.56 -14.90
CA ILE A 485 -11.43 7.57 -13.95
C ILE A 485 -12.37 8.76 -14.06
N PHE A 486 -12.87 9.24 -12.92
CA PHE A 486 -13.83 10.32 -12.82
C PHE A 486 -13.26 11.49 -12.04
N ILE A 487 -13.59 12.71 -12.46
CA ILE A 487 -13.23 13.93 -11.74
C ILE A 487 -14.38 14.32 -10.82
N LYS A 488 -14.09 14.46 -9.51
CA LYS A 488 -14.97 15.08 -8.52
C LYS A 488 -14.50 16.51 -8.32
N SER A 489 -15.31 17.48 -8.74
CA SER A 489 -15.07 18.91 -8.54
C SER A 489 -16.39 19.69 -8.62
N LYS A 490 -16.33 21.01 -8.42
CA LYS A 490 -17.48 21.92 -8.56
C LYS A 490 -17.83 22.05 -10.05
N LYS A 491 -19.12 21.98 -10.42
CA LYS A 491 -19.60 22.08 -11.81
C LYS A 491 -20.38 23.39 -12.05
N LEU A 492 -20.16 24.02 -13.20
CA LEU A 492 -20.94 25.19 -13.64
C LEU A 492 -22.35 24.76 -14.07
N LYS A 493 -23.37 25.54 -13.68
CA LYS A 493 -24.73 25.40 -14.21
C LYS A 493 -24.79 25.98 -15.63
N PRO A 494 -25.56 25.38 -16.56
CA PRO A 494 -25.84 26.01 -17.85
C PRO A 494 -26.47 27.38 -17.63
N MET A 495 -25.98 28.42 -18.31
CA MET A 495 -26.64 29.72 -18.32
C MET A 495 -27.97 29.57 -19.07
N GLN A 496 -29.09 29.75 -18.38
CA GLN A 496 -30.35 30.07 -19.03
C GLN A 496 -30.36 31.57 -19.31
N ASP A 497 -30.59 31.94 -20.56
CA ASP A 497 -30.76 33.33 -20.99
C ASP A 497 -32.11 33.87 -20.48
N ASP A 498 -32.14 34.34 -19.23
CA ASP A 498 -33.18 35.26 -18.73
C ASP A 498 -32.57 36.22 -17.70
N ASP A 499 -33.10 37.45 -17.63
CA ASP A 499 -32.45 38.59 -16.97
C ASP A 499 -32.35 38.44 -15.43
N GLY A 500 -31.16 38.08 -14.91
CA GLY A 500 -31.02 37.77 -13.47
C GLY A 500 -29.61 37.64 -12.88
N ILE A 501 -28.61 38.40 -13.36
CA ILE A 501 -27.23 38.33 -12.82
C ILE A 501 -27.15 38.89 -11.38
N MET A 502 -27.14 38.01 -10.36
CA MET A 502 -26.23 38.14 -9.19
C MET A 502 -26.22 36.97 -8.17
N MET A 503 -27.28 36.16 -8.02
CA MET A 503 -27.36 35.26 -6.85
C MET A 503 -26.41 34.05 -6.84
N ALA A 504 -25.89 33.62 -7.99
CA ALA A 504 -25.05 32.42 -8.09
C ALA A 504 -23.58 32.61 -7.63
N ALA A 505 -23.21 33.76 -7.06
CA ALA A 505 -21.83 34.04 -6.61
C ALA A 505 -21.65 34.05 -5.09
N GLU A 506 -22.68 34.42 -4.31
CA GLU A 506 -22.57 34.57 -2.85
C GLU A 506 -22.61 33.22 -2.10
N GLU A 507 -23.42 32.27 -2.58
CA GLU A 507 -23.62 30.98 -1.91
C GLU A 507 -22.37 30.06 -1.94
N PHE A 508 -21.45 30.35 -2.89
CA PHE A 508 -20.20 29.62 -3.16
C PHE A 508 -18.99 30.08 -2.32
N MET A 509 -19.17 31.03 -1.40
CA MET A 509 -18.05 31.64 -0.65
C MET A 509 -17.64 30.88 0.61
N LEU A 510 -18.57 30.21 1.29
CA LEU A 510 -18.44 29.91 2.73
C LEU A 510 -17.79 28.56 3.09
N GLU A 511 -17.88 27.52 2.26
CA GLU A 511 -17.19 26.23 2.53
C GLU A 511 -15.66 26.41 2.48
N ASP A 512 -15.17 27.14 1.47
CA ASP A 512 -13.74 27.45 1.29
C ASP A 512 -13.19 28.38 2.40
N GLU A 513 -14.06 29.02 3.20
CA GLU A 513 -13.66 29.84 4.35
C GLU A 513 -13.57 29.03 5.65
N GLU A 514 -14.51 28.11 5.93
CA GLU A 514 -14.54 27.32 7.17
C GLU A 514 -13.35 26.34 7.25
N GLU A 515 -13.02 25.64 6.17
CA GLU A 515 -11.83 24.77 6.09
C GLU A 515 -10.53 25.57 6.21
N ARG A 516 -10.51 26.78 5.64
CA ARG A 516 -9.37 27.70 5.69
C ARG A 516 -9.18 28.28 7.10
N GLU A 517 -10.26 28.60 7.81
CA GLU A 517 -10.21 28.98 9.23
C GLU A 517 -9.77 27.81 10.12
N GLU A 518 -10.25 26.58 9.89
CA GLU A 518 -9.74 25.39 10.59
C GLU A 518 -8.24 25.19 10.37
N ALA A 519 -7.76 25.28 9.14
CA ALA A 519 -6.34 25.14 8.81
C ALA A 519 -5.49 26.26 9.44
N LEU A 520 -5.95 27.51 9.39
CA LEU A 520 -5.25 28.65 10.00
C LEU A 520 -5.22 28.54 11.53
N ALA A 521 -6.32 28.11 12.16
CA ALA A 521 -6.40 27.88 13.60
C ALA A 521 -5.51 26.71 14.04
N ALA A 522 -5.46 25.62 13.26
CA ALA A 522 -4.57 24.49 13.48
C ALA A 522 -3.08 24.90 13.38
N MET A 523 -2.73 25.77 12.44
CA MET A 523 -1.40 26.37 12.36
C MET A 523 -1.08 27.25 13.58
N MET A 524 -2.01 28.11 14.03
CA MET A 524 -1.81 28.96 15.21
C MET A 524 -1.70 28.17 16.51
N ALA A 525 -2.26 26.96 16.57
CA ALA A 525 -2.16 26.06 17.72
C ALA A 525 -0.90 25.19 17.73
N ALA A 526 -0.11 25.14 16.64
CA ALA A 526 1.06 24.30 16.53
C ALA A 526 2.32 24.94 17.14
N PRO A 527 3.21 24.17 17.81
CA PRO A 527 4.48 24.69 18.28
C PRO A 527 5.40 25.08 17.11
N ILE A 528 5.84 26.34 17.07
CA ILE A 528 6.79 26.84 16.06
C ILE A 528 8.16 26.16 16.30
N PRO A 529 8.73 25.45 15.30
CA PRO A 529 10.11 24.98 15.40
C PRO A 529 11.09 26.14 15.13
N ASP A 530 12.12 26.28 15.97
CA ASP A 530 13.26 27.16 15.68
C ASP A 530 13.95 26.69 14.39
N PHE A 531 13.97 27.52 13.35
CA PHE A 531 14.66 27.21 12.09
C PHE A 531 15.37 28.42 11.48
N ASP A 532 16.70 28.35 11.44
CA ASP A 532 17.57 29.32 10.78
C ASP A 532 17.53 29.11 9.24
N GLY A 533 16.54 29.70 8.55
CA GLY A 533 16.42 29.57 7.09
C GLY A 533 15.60 30.68 6.40
N GLU A 534 16.21 31.34 5.41
CA GLU A 534 15.59 32.41 4.61
C GLU A 534 14.63 31.88 3.52
N ASP A 535 13.41 31.49 3.90
CA ASP A 535 12.26 31.49 2.98
C ASP A 535 11.04 32.01 3.77
N PRO A 536 10.62 33.29 3.58
CA PRO A 536 9.49 33.84 4.33
C PRO A 536 8.18 33.17 3.93
N LEU A 537 7.30 32.97 4.92
CA LEU A 537 5.91 32.56 4.68
C LEU A 537 5.25 33.49 3.64
N PRO A 538 4.56 32.96 2.62
CA PRO A 538 3.88 33.80 1.65
C PRO A 538 2.80 34.64 2.37
N PRO A 539 2.71 35.96 2.09
CA PRO A 539 1.71 36.81 2.73
C PRO A 539 0.30 36.39 2.30
N PRO A 540 -0.72 36.62 3.15
CA PRO A 540 -2.11 36.40 2.76
C PRO A 540 -2.48 37.39 1.65
N MET A 541 -2.64 36.90 0.42
CA MET A 541 -3.27 37.70 -0.63
C MET A 541 -4.74 37.93 -0.29
N ALA A 542 -5.18 39.18 -0.40
CA ALA A 542 -6.48 39.65 0.05
C ALA A 542 -7.42 39.99 -1.11
N ALA A 543 -8.71 39.99 -0.78
CA ALA A 543 -9.88 40.42 -1.57
C ALA A 543 -10.33 39.48 -2.73
N PRO A 544 -11.65 39.25 -2.87
CA PRO A 544 -12.22 38.36 -3.88
C PRO A 544 -12.29 39.04 -5.26
N SER A 545 -11.99 38.29 -6.32
CA SER A 545 -12.22 38.72 -7.69
C SER A 545 -13.67 38.44 -8.12
N HIS A 546 -14.35 39.45 -8.67
CA HIS A 546 -15.69 39.32 -9.28
C HIS A 546 -15.61 38.66 -10.68
N GLY A 547 -15.08 37.44 -10.74
CA GLY A 547 -14.99 36.64 -11.97
C GLY A 547 -15.39 35.18 -11.71
N PRO A 548 -15.60 34.37 -12.77
CA PRO A 548 -15.84 32.94 -12.61
C PRO A 548 -14.67 32.29 -11.88
N ARG A 549 -14.95 31.48 -10.85
CA ARG A 549 -13.94 30.76 -10.06
C ARG A 549 -13.51 29.42 -10.68
N ILE A 550 -14.25 28.93 -11.68
CA ILE A 550 -14.08 27.62 -12.29
C ILE A 550 -13.94 27.81 -13.81
N ALA A 551 -12.93 27.18 -14.41
CA ALA A 551 -12.77 27.13 -15.87
C ALA A 551 -13.79 26.16 -16.49
N GLN A 552 -14.35 26.52 -17.65
CA GLN A 552 -15.35 25.70 -18.33
C GLN A 552 -14.78 24.33 -18.68
N GLU A 553 -13.53 24.29 -19.15
CA GLU A 553 -12.78 23.10 -19.53
C GLU A 553 -12.61 22.11 -18.36
N LEU A 554 -12.53 22.60 -17.12
CA LEU A 554 -12.49 21.74 -15.93
C LEU A 554 -13.90 21.29 -15.50
N SER A 555 -14.89 22.17 -15.63
CA SER A 555 -16.30 21.88 -15.36
C SER A 555 -16.89 20.81 -16.32
N ASP A 556 -16.46 20.80 -17.58
CA ASP A 556 -16.91 19.85 -18.60
C ASP A 556 -16.45 18.41 -18.31
N LEU A 557 -15.37 18.23 -17.53
CA LEU A 557 -14.85 16.94 -17.07
C LEU A 557 -15.57 16.41 -15.81
N VAL A 558 -16.58 17.12 -15.28
CA VAL A 558 -17.34 16.71 -14.10
C VAL A 558 -18.68 16.13 -14.53
N ASN A 559 -18.85 14.81 -14.40
CA ASN A 559 -20.04 14.09 -14.88
C ASN A 559 -20.87 13.53 -13.71
N TYR A 560 -20.43 12.40 -13.14
CA TYR A 560 -21.14 11.69 -12.08
C TYR A 560 -20.85 12.18 -10.64
N PHE A 561 -19.85 13.05 -10.46
CA PHE A 561 -19.39 13.50 -9.13
C PHE A 561 -19.38 15.02 -9.02
N SER A 562 -20.54 15.63 -9.25
CA SER A 562 -20.72 17.08 -9.13
C SER A 562 -20.73 17.47 -7.66
N ALA A 563 -19.65 18.10 -7.19
CA ALA A 563 -19.55 18.57 -5.81
C ALA A 563 -20.48 19.76 -5.60
N LYS A 564 -21.34 19.68 -4.59
CA LYS A 564 -22.33 20.69 -4.23
C LYS A 564 -22.41 20.86 -2.71
N ARG A 565 -22.55 22.12 -2.31
CA ARG A 565 -22.68 22.52 -0.91
C ARG A 565 -23.91 21.93 -0.27
N PHE A 566 -23.76 21.28 0.88
CA PHE A 566 -24.90 20.73 1.62
C PHE A 566 -25.61 21.83 2.43
N SER A 567 -26.94 21.85 2.35
CA SER A 567 -27.81 22.71 3.16
C SER A 567 -28.70 21.89 4.12
N SER A 568 -29.41 20.90 3.57
CA SER A 568 -30.31 20.01 4.29
C SER A 568 -30.67 18.78 3.45
N PHE A 569 -31.01 17.66 4.11
CA PHE A 569 -31.48 16.46 3.42
C PHE A 569 -32.79 16.69 2.67
N ASN A 570 -33.63 17.65 3.09
CA ASN A 570 -34.87 17.97 2.39
C ASN A 570 -34.61 18.68 1.05
N GLU A 571 -33.67 19.63 0.98
CA GLU A 571 -33.27 20.22 -0.29
C GLU A 571 -32.65 19.15 -1.21
N CYS A 572 -31.76 18.30 -0.67
CA CYS A 572 -31.17 17.19 -1.43
C CYS A 572 -32.24 16.30 -2.06
N ARG A 573 -33.24 15.89 -1.28
CA ARG A 573 -34.34 15.03 -1.76
C ARG A 573 -35.21 15.62 -2.85
N VAL A 574 -35.35 16.95 -2.91
CA VAL A 574 -36.31 17.65 -3.80
C VAL A 574 -35.61 18.27 -5.01
N CYS A 575 -34.44 18.86 -4.80
CA CYS A 575 -33.76 19.70 -5.78
C CYS A 575 -32.52 19.05 -6.40
N TRP A 576 -32.04 17.90 -5.87
CA TRP A 576 -30.77 17.34 -6.32
C TRP A 576 -30.89 16.18 -7.30
N GLN A 577 -30.02 16.24 -8.31
CA GLN A 577 -29.79 15.11 -9.20
C GLN A 577 -28.89 14.07 -8.54
N PHE A 578 -29.01 12.80 -8.96
CA PHE A 578 -28.33 11.69 -8.29
C PHE A 578 -26.80 11.84 -8.30
N ASN A 579 -26.25 12.45 -9.34
CA ASN A 579 -24.83 12.76 -9.53
C ASN A 579 -24.32 13.99 -8.76
N GLU A 580 -25.18 14.69 -8.02
CA GLU A 580 -24.77 15.72 -7.08
C GLU A 580 -24.41 15.09 -5.72
N MET A 581 -23.28 15.51 -5.15
CA MET A 581 -22.64 14.88 -3.99
C MET A 581 -21.96 15.92 -3.09
N SER A 582 -21.73 15.57 -1.81
CA SER A 582 -21.11 16.48 -0.83
C SER A 582 -19.91 15.87 -0.11
N SER A 583 -18.96 16.73 0.23
CA SER A 583 -17.92 16.49 1.24
C SER A 583 -18.43 16.99 2.60
N PHE A 584 -18.03 16.33 3.69
CA PHE A 584 -18.30 16.73 5.07
C PHE A 584 -17.07 16.48 5.95
N SER A 585 -16.72 17.42 6.84
CA SER A 585 -15.73 17.13 7.88
C SER A 585 -16.28 16.07 8.84
N GLU A 586 -15.39 15.30 9.48
CA GLU A 586 -15.77 14.24 10.43
C GLU A 586 -16.79 14.73 11.48
N SER A 587 -16.59 15.95 12.00
CA SER A 587 -17.43 16.56 13.04
C SER A 587 -18.86 16.80 12.54
N VAL A 588 -19.01 17.36 11.34
CA VAL A 588 -20.33 17.65 10.74
C VAL A 588 -21.04 16.36 10.38
N ALA A 589 -20.35 15.42 9.72
CA ALA A 589 -20.94 14.14 9.35
C ALA A 589 -21.35 13.30 10.57
N LEU A 590 -20.58 13.35 11.67
CA LEU A 590 -20.90 12.62 12.89
C LEU A 590 -22.13 13.21 13.58
N ASN A 591 -22.24 14.54 13.64
CA ASN A 591 -23.44 15.21 14.14
C ASN A 591 -24.67 14.81 13.32
N LEU A 592 -24.62 14.92 11.98
CA LEU A 592 -25.71 14.51 11.08
C LEU A 592 -26.08 13.03 11.22
N ALA A 593 -25.10 12.15 11.47
CA ALA A 593 -25.36 10.72 11.70
C ALA A 593 -26.13 10.47 13.01
N TYR A 594 -25.92 11.29 14.04
CA TYR A 594 -26.63 11.20 15.32
C TYR A 594 -28.00 11.92 15.31
N SER A 595 -28.11 13.11 14.72
CA SER A 595 -29.37 13.88 14.70
C SER A 595 -30.35 13.38 13.63
N ASP A 596 -29.85 13.08 12.43
CA ASP A 596 -30.64 12.92 11.21
C ASP A 596 -30.33 11.60 10.48
N GLY A 597 -29.78 10.61 11.20
CA GLY A 597 -29.31 9.33 10.65
C GLY A 597 -30.25 8.64 9.64
N PRO A 598 -31.58 8.59 9.83
CA PRO A 598 -32.51 8.01 8.83
C PRO A 598 -32.55 8.78 7.51
N ASP A 599 -32.53 10.11 7.54
CA ASP A 599 -32.46 10.96 6.33
C ASP A 599 -31.06 10.88 5.69
N PHE A 600 -29.99 10.73 6.48
CA PHE A 600 -28.65 10.51 5.94
C PHE A 600 -28.53 9.14 5.23
N VAL A 601 -29.14 8.07 5.78
CA VAL A 601 -29.27 6.78 5.08
C VAL A 601 -30.11 6.92 3.81
N ALA A 602 -31.17 7.73 3.83
CA ALA A 602 -31.98 8.00 2.62
C ALA A 602 -31.19 8.74 1.54
N PHE A 603 -30.39 9.74 1.93
CA PHE A 603 -29.46 10.46 1.04
C PHE A 603 -28.44 9.49 0.43
N ASN A 604 -27.74 8.71 1.27
CA ASN A 604 -26.68 7.77 0.88
C ASN A 604 -27.16 6.56 0.04
N ARG A 605 -28.46 6.46 -0.28
CA ARG A 605 -28.99 5.51 -1.28
C ARG A 605 -28.90 6.07 -2.69
N LYS A 606 -29.28 7.33 -2.88
CA LYS A 606 -29.32 7.99 -4.19
C LYS A 606 -28.02 8.74 -4.48
N HIS A 607 -27.51 9.49 -3.50
CA HIS A 607 -26.35 10.37 -3.60
C HIS A 607 -25.12 9.75 -2.94
N ILE A 608 -23.98 10.43 -3.09
CA ILE A 608 -22.70 10.04 -2.48
C ILE A 608 -22.28 11.08 -1.41
N ALA A 609 -21.84 10.59 -0.26
CA ALA A 609 -21.19 11.39 0.78
C ALA A 609 -19.69 11.06 0.86
N ARG A 610 -18.86 12.10 0.90
CA ARG A 610 -17.43 12.02 1.28
C ARG A 610 -17.22 12.58 2.67
N ILE A 611 -16.48 11.85 3.51
CA ILE A 611 -16.10 12.29 4.85
C ILE A 611 -14.59 12.39 4.90
N TYR A 612 -14.06 13.45 5.50
CA TYR A 612 -12.62 13.68 5.65
C TYR A 612 -12.26 14.11 7.09
N PRO A 613 -11.01 13.89 7.54
CA PRO A 613 -10.55 14.30 8.86
C PRO A 613 -10.55 15.83 8.99
N LYS A 614 -10.89 16.34 10.18
CA LYS A 614 -10.85 17.78 10.47
C LYS A 614 -9.41 18.33 10.52
N GLY A 615 -9.24 19.63 10.25
CA GLY A 615 -7.91 20.28 10.14
C GLY A 615 -7.07 20.23 11.42
N THR A 616 -7.70 20.08 12.59
CA THR A 616 -6.99 19.95 13.88
C THR A 616 -6.19 18.65 14.04
N ARG A 617 -6.35 17.65 13.17
CA ARG A 617 -5.57 16.39 13.14
C ARG A 617 -4.23 16.56 12.43
N THR A 618 -3.43 17.50 12.93
CA THR A 618 -2.15 17.94 12.33
C THR A 618 -1.09 16.83 12.26
N ASP A 619 -1.21 15.81 13.11
CA ASP A 619 -0.40 14.58 13.13
C ASP A 619 -0.82 13.52 12.09
N SER A 620 -1.89 13.77 11.33
CA SER A 620 -2.53 12.82 10.41
C SER A 620 -3.19 11.61 11.09
N THR A 621 -3.56 11.69 12.36
CA THR A 621 -4.43 10.68 12.98
C THR A 621 -5.74 10.53 12.22
N ASN A 622 -6.32 9.34 12.27
CA ASN A 622 -7.62 9.05 11.68
C ASN A 622 -8.75 9.13 12.70
N TYR A 623 -9.98 9.26 12.20
CA TYR A 623 -11.23 9.12 12.94
C TYR A 623 -11.78 7.70 12.76
N ASP A 624 -12.59 7.19 13.70
CA ASP A 624 -13.26 5.89 13.54
C ASP A 624 -14.22 5.93 12.34
N PRO A 625 -14.01 5.12 11.28
CA PRO A 625 -14.85 5.15 10.09
C PRO A 625 -16.24 4.47 10.28
N VAL A 626 -16.45 3.71 11.36
CA VAL A 626 -17.63 2.86 11.54
C VAL A 626 -18.96 3.66 11.64
N PRO A 627 -19.08 4.77 12.39
CA PRO A 627 -20.32 5.56 12.45
C PRO A 627 -20.81 6.02 11.07
N TYR A 628 -19.89 6.45 10.21
CA TYR A 628 -20.22 6.94 8.86
C TYR A 628 -20.65 5.80 7.94
N TRP A 629 -20.00 4.63 8.00
CA TRP A 629 -20.46 3.46 7.27
C TRP A 629 -21.84 2.96 7.76
N ASN A 630 -22.14 3.11 9.05
CA ASN A 630 -23.44 2.70 9.62
C ASN A 630 -24.61 3.52 9.06
N VAL A 631 -24.40 4.81 8.73
CA VAL A 631 -25.37 5.63 7.98
C VAL A 631 -25.20 5.55 6.45
N GLY A 632 -24.32 4.66 5.98
CA GLY A 632 -24.16 4.35 4.56
C GLY A 632 -23.23 5.28 3.78
N CYS A 633 -22.42 6.12 4.40
CA CYS A 633 -21.50 6.98 3.66
C CYS A 633 -20.48 6.15 2.84
N GLN A 634 -20.28 6.50 1.57
CA GLN A 634 -19.49 5.71 0.63
C GLN A 634 -18.00 6.04 0.70
N LEU A 635 -17.65 7.33 0.67
CA LEU A 635 -16.29 7.84 0.53
C LEU A 635 -15.74 8.29 1.89
N VAL A 636 -15.59 7.36 2.82
CA VAL A 636 -15.05 7.64 4.16
C VAL A 636 -13.52 7.68 4.07
N ALA A 637 -12.96 8.87 3.87
CA ALA A 637 -11.57 9.09 3.50
C ALA A 637 -10.65 9.20 4.72
N LEU A 638 -9.55 8.42 4.71
CA LEU A 638 -8.56 8.34 5.79
C LEU A 638 -7.14 8.71 5.31
N ASN A 639 -6.28 9.11 6.23
CA ASN A 639 -4.85 9.36 6.04
C ASN A 639 -4.11 8.01 5.93
N TYR A 640 -3.78 7.59 4.69
CA TYR A 640 -3.21 6.26 4.38
C TYR A 640 -1.80 6.03 4.90
N GLN A 641 -1.08 7.11 5.20
CA GLN A 641 0.26 7.12 5.80
C GLN A 641 0.28 6.79 7.30
N THR A 642 -0.87 6.84 7.96
CA THR A 642 -1.00 6.61 9.40
C THR A 642 -1.54 5.22 9.67
N TRP A 643 -0.71 4.34 10.24
CA TRP A 643 -1.08 2.99 10.67
C TRP A 643 -1.64 3.01 12.10
N ASP A 644 -2.86 3.53 12.24
CA ASP A 644 -3.63 3.54 13.48
C ASP A 644 -4.83 2.57 13.44
N GLU A 645 -5.55 2.45 14.56
CA GLU A 645 -6.69 1.56 14.71
C GLU A 645 -7.79 1.76 13.63
N PRO A 646 -8.21 3.01 13.30
CA PRO A 646 -9.07 3.27 12.15
C PRO A 646 -8.54 2.71 10.81
N MET A 647 -7.23 2.83 10.55
CA MET A 647 -6.62 2.29 9.34
C MET A 647 -6.63 0.76 9.31
N TYR A 648 -6.41 0.09 10.45
CA TYR A 648 -6.57 -1.37 10.55
C TYR A 648 -8.00 -1.82 10.27
N ILE A 649 -9.00 -1.08 10.78
CA ILE A 649 -10.42 -1.34 10.51
C ILE A 649 -10.74 -1.13 9.02
N HIS A 650 -10.19 -0.07 8.41
CA HIS A 650 -10.33 0.20 6.97
C HIS A 650 -9.74 -0.92 6.11
N GLU A 651 -8.48 -1.32 6.36
CA GLU A 651 -7.85 -2.45 5.66
C GLU A 651 -8.64 -3.75 5.85
N ALA A 652 -9.11 -4.05 7.08
CA ALA A 652 -9.93 -5.24 7.32
C ALA A 652 -11.26 -5.21 6.54
N LYS A 653 -11.91 -4.05 6.43
CA LYS A 653 -13.15 -3.91 5.65
C LYS A 653 -12.90 -4.13 4.16
N PHE A 654 -11.88 -3.48 3.59
CA PHE A 654 -11.58 -3.52 2.16
C PHE A 654 -10.69 -4.71 1.74
N ALA A 655 -10.20 -5.53 2.67
CA ALA A 655 -9.63 -6.84 2.40
C ALA A 655 -10.64 -7.81 1.76
N GLN A 656 -11.94 -7.57 1.95
CA GLN A 656 -13.04 -8.34 1.37
C GLN A 656 -13.16 -8.12 -0.15
N ASN A 657 -13.97 -8.96 -0.79
CA ASN A 657 -14.37 -8.82 -2.21
C ASN A 657 -13.16 -8.72 -3.16
N GLY A 658 -12.14 -9.56 -2.93
CA GLY A 658 -10.94 -9.61 -3.74
C GLY A 658 -10.05 -8.38 -3.66
N LYS A 659 -10.09 -7.63 -2.54
CA LYS A 659 -9.35 -6.35 -2.36
C LYS A 659 -9.66 -5.31 -3.43
N CYS A 660 -10.81 -5.40 -4.08
CA CYS A 660 -11.11 -4.58 -5.26
C CYS A 660 -11.48 -3.12 -4.93
N GLY A 661 -11.48 -2.73 -3.65
CA GLY A 661 -11.79 -1.37 -3.19
C GLY A 661 -13.28 -1.04 -3.08
N TYR A 662 -14.15 -1.97 -3.45
CA TYR A 662 -15.61 -1.83 -3.38
C TYR A 662 -16.22 -2.93 -2.52
N VAL A 663 -17.07 -2.55 -1.56
CA VAL A 663 -17.83 -3.47 -0.70
C VAL A 663 -19.30 -3.07 -0.73
N LEU A 664 -20.16 -3.95 -1.22
CA LEU A 664 -21.61 -3.74 -1.32
C LEU A 664 -22.20 -3.51 0.08
N LYS A 665 -23.03 -2.49 0.22
CA LYS A 665 -23.71 -2.16 1.49
C LYS A 665 -24.71 -3.27 1.88
N PRO A 666 -24.96 -3.48 3.18
CA PRO A 666 -26.02 -4.36 3.65
C PRO A 666 -27.40 -4.00 3.06
N LYS A 667 -28.24 -5.01 2.79
CA LYS A 667 -29.56 -4.83 2.15
C LYS A 667 -30.44 -3.76 2.80
N TYR A 668 -30.42 -3.62 4.13
CA TYR A 668 -31.20 -2.61 4.83
C TYR A 668 -30.76 -1.17 4.54
N LEU A 669 -29.50 -0.93 4.15
CA LEU A 669 -29.03 0.40 3.74
C LEU A 669 -29.37 0.75 2.29
N ILE A 670 -29.68 -0.22 1.43
CA ILE A 670 -29.99 0.00 0.01
C ILE A 670 -31.49 -0.13 -0.31
N ASP A 671 -32.21 -1.03 0.35
CA ASP A 671 -33.63 -1.30 0.11
C ASP A 671 -34.55 -0.36 0.90
N LYS A 672 -35.43 0.36 0.20
CA LYS A 672 -36.45 1.24 0.78
C LYS A 672 -37.41 0.49 1.73
N GLY A 673 -37.78 -0.76 1.43
CA GLY A 673 -38.76 -1.54 2.21
C GLY A 673 -38.22 -2.05 3.54
N LEU A 674 -36.95 -2.48 3.58
CA LEU A 674 -36.35 -3.09 4.78
C LEU A 674 -36.09 -2.10 5.93
N LEU A 675 -35.90 -0.81 5.63
CA LEU A 675 -35.59 0.18 6.68
C LEU A 675 -36.74 0.35 7.67
N LEU A 676 -38.00 0.38 7.19
CA LEU A 676 -39.19 0.54 8.01
C LEU A 676 -39.39 -0.60 9.02
N GLN A 677 -38.97 -1.83 8.67
CA GLN A 677 -39.00 -2.98 9.58
C GLN A 677 -37.77 -3.07 10.50
N SER A 678 -36.65 -2.43 10.11
CA SER A 678 -35.37 -2.51 10.81
C SER A 678 -35.10 -1.33 11.75
N LEU A 679 -35.77 -0.19 11.55
CA LEU A 679 -35.61 1.04 12.35
C LEU A 679 -35.76 0.80 13.86
N SER A 680 -36.73 -0.03 14.27
CA SER A 680 -36.93 -0.39 15.68
C SER A 680 -35.74 -1.18 16.27
N LYS A 681 -35.05 -1.99 15.46
CA LYS A 681 -33.86 -2.76 15.86
C LYS A 681 -32.58 -1.92 15.81
N LEU A 682 -32.43 -1.05 14.80
CA LEU A 682 -31.32 -0.11 14.70
C LEU A 682 -31.33 0.91 15.84
N LEU A 683 -32.50 1.50 16.15
CA LEU A 683 -32.65 2.39 17.32
C LEU A 683 -32.36 1.68 18.64
N LEU A 684 -32.64 0.38 18.75
CA LEU A 684 -32.29 -0.41 19.93
C LEU A 684 -30.77 -0.67 19.98
N PHE A 685 -30.15 -1.02 18.87
CA PHE A 685 -28.70 -1.26 18.77
C PHE A 685 -27.88 0.00 19.09
N PHE A 686 -28.25 1.15 18.52
CA PHE A 686 -27.61 2.42 18.88
C PHE A 686 -27.86 2.82 20.34
N LYS A 687 -29.05 2.57 20.90
CA LYS A 687 -29.29 2.81 22.35
C LYS A 687 -28.50 1.89 23.27
N ILE A 688 -28.14 0.68 22.84
CA ILE A 688 -27.31 -0.25 23.61
C ILE A 688 -25.83 0.18 23.61
N LEU A 689 -25.37 0.93 22.60
CA LEU A 689 -24.01 1.47 22.52
C LEU A 689 -23.84 2.86 23.20
N ILE A 690 -24.92 3.44 23.72
CA ILE A 690 -24.96 4.78 24.34
C ILE A 690 -25.14 4.71 25.88
N ASN A 691 -25.34 3.51 26.44
CA ASN A 691 -25.30 3.23 27.89
C ASN A 691 -24.09 2.34 28.23
#